data_AF-A0A9W4WN66-F1
#
_entry.id   AF-A0A9W4WN66-F1
#
_cell.length_a   1.000
_cell.length_b   1.000
_cell.length_c   1.000
_cell.angle_alpha   90.00
_cell.angle_beta   90.00
_cell.angle_gamma   90.00
#
_symmetry.space_group_name_H-M   'P 1'
#
loop_
_entity.id
_entity.type
_entity.pdbx_description
1 polymer ?
#
loop_
_entity_poly.entity_id
_entity_poly.type
_entity_poly.pdbx_seq_one_letter_code
_entity_poly.pdbx_strand_id
1 'polypeptide(L)'
;MTFLHRAASRFIRRKPAFGNNVYSLNPLRNGIYPVAFKNRRSYASEANTGTIQAVIGAVVDVQFDEACLPSILNSLEVDKEGSRLVLEVAQHLGQNVVRTIAMDGTEGLTRGQKVVDTGAPIRIPVGPECLGRIINVIGEPIDERGPIKTKKLSPIHADAPEFVDQSTVPEVLETGIKVVDLLAPYAKGGKIGLFGGAGVGKTVLIQELINNIAKAHGGYSVFCGVGERTREGNDLYHEMIQTGVIQLDGKSKAALVFGQMNEPPGARARVALTGLTIAEYFRDDEGQDVLLFIDNIFRFTQAGSEVSALLGRIPSAVGYQPTLSTDMGGMQERITTTKKGSITSVQAVYVPADDLTDPAPATTFSHLDATTVLSRGIAELGIYPAVDPLDSKSRLLDPRVVGEEHYRVATDVQKILQDYKSLQDIIAILGMDELSEEDKQTVERARKIQRFLSQPFEVAQVFTGFEGRLVKLKDTIRSFKEILEGKCDDLPEAAFYMVGDVEDVRKKAESMGGMDTTVLTKNTHTGLGKVKPYHSTSDLFIDGSSELEDHLHFSAIPLDPDPMVGDTLYVSSTSSGHGPSVITSPAPSYIAHLPSKLKNFFRINVSSHKKETSTNSSSTNGGELGEMGSSTSLSSSLSNDGSYNQKLRRVASAPNTKALNEKNSSHSQLSQQQILGKHNNNENLSVPVRPLTEMKRSGTFKRTYSSNSIKIKRVEVGPNSFQKVKLLGKGDVGKVYLVKEKKTSKLYAMKVLSKKEMIKRNKIKRALAEQEILATSNHPFIVTLYHSFQSEDYLYLCMEYCMGGEFFRALQTRPGKCLLEEDAKFYAAEVIAALEYLHLMGFIYRDLKPENILLHQSGHIMLSDFDLSKQSHPANMPGIVKNSGGNAPPSIDTKSCIANLRTNSFVGTEGQNRNATFSNILRNDVYFPETAHAQQVSKSLIRKLLFKDENKRLGSKAGASDVKAHAFFKNTQWALLRHTTPPIIPKQSYGTDAVNFRNIQESVSLDMECDKIVVEINGENPFEEFNSVTLHHDGDDDVEIYI
;
A
#
# COMPACT_ATOMS: atom_id res chain seq x y z
N MET A 1 -8.40 -66.13 -20.55
CA MET A 1 -8.20 -67.28 -21.46
C MET A 1 -7.39 -66.81 -22.68
N THR A 2 -6.71 -67.72 -23.39
CA THR A 2 -6.40 -67.74 -24.85
C THR A 2 -5.97 -66.47 -25.63
N PHE A 3 -5.01 -66.49 -26.56
CA PHE A 3 -3.90 -67.44 -26.88
C PHE A 3 -2.93 -66.81 -27.93
N LEU A 4 -1.94 -67.59 -28.41
CA LEU A 4 -0.91 -67.30 -29.45
C LEU A 4 0.26 -66.38 -28.99
N HIS A 5 1.53 -66.84 -28.91
CA HIS A 5 2.49 -67.32 -29.96
C HIS A 5 3.08 -66.17 -30.79
N ARG A 6 4.40 -66.06 -31.10
CA ARG A 6 5.65 -66.85 -30.95
C ARG A 6 6.84 -65.86 -31.21
N ALA A 7 8.17 -66.08 -31.08
CA ALA A 7 9.15 -67.06 -30.55
C ALA A 7 10.57 -66.40 -30.70
N ALA A 8 11.74 -66.86 -30.22
CA ALA A 8 12.21 -67.78 -29.15
C ALA A 8 13.76 -67.64 -29.04
N SER A 9 14.41 -68.23 -28.01
CA SER A 9 15.90 -68.39 -27.85
C SER A 9 16.70 -67.08 -27.58
N ARG A 10 17.89 -67.02 -26.94
CA ARG A 10 18.86 -67.93 -26.25
C ARG A 10 19.89 -67.02 -25.51
N PHE A 11 20.69 -67.35 -24.47
CA PHE A 11 20.70 -68.42 -23.45
C PHE A 11 21.83 -68.17 -22.41
N ILE A 12 21.61 -68.41 -21.09
CA ILE A 12 22.65 -68.64 -20.03
C ILE A 12 23.54 -67.38 -19.67
N ARG A 13 23.99 -67.10 -18.43
CA ARG A 13 24.49 -67.94 -17.29
C ARG A 13 24.04 -67.44 -15.88
N ARG A 14 24.46 -68.13 -14.81
CA ARG A 14 23.94 -68.04 -13.41
C ARG A 14 24.94 -67.41 -12.41
N LYS A 15 24.40 -66.83 -11.30
CA LYS A 15 24.71 -66.91 -9.82
C LYS A 15 26.16 -67.19 -9.32
N PRO A 16 26.54 -66.92 -8.03
CA PRO A 16 25.76 -66.63 -6.80
C PRO A 16 26.11 -65.27 -6.12
N ALA A 17 25.53 -64.77 -5.01
CA ALA A 17 24.64 -65.25 -3.93
C ALA A 17 25.27 -65.80 -2.61
N PHE A 18 25.48 -64.91 -1.63
CA PHE A 18 25.65 -65.11 -0.17
C PHE A 18 25.30 -63.77 0.54
N GLY A 19 24.85 -63.68 1.80
CA GLY A 19 24.37 -64.71 2.74
C GLY A 19 24.38 -64.23 4.22
N ASN A 20 23.24 -64.33 4.92
CA ASN A 20 22.99 -64.10 6.37
C ASN A 20 23.12 -62.62 6.86
N ASN A 21 22.19 -62.01 7.62
CA ASN A 21 21.44 -62.35 8.86
C ASN A 21 22.21 -62.11 10.17
N VAL A 22 21.69 -61.19 11.01
CA VAL A 22 21.28 -61.36 12.42
C VAL A 22 20.55 -60.06 12.89
N TYR A 23 19.61 -60.18 13.84
CA TYR A 23 18.80 -59.10 14.44
C TYR A 23 19.62 -58.35 15.55
N SER A 24 19.32 -57.14 16.03
CA SER A 24 18.02 -56.72 16.62
C SER A 24 17.99 -55.23 17.07
N LEU A 25 16.83 -54.79 17.58
CA LEU A 25 16.56 -53.66 18.48
C LEU A 25 16.75 -52.20 18.00
N ASN A 26 15.58 -51.55 17.78
CA ASN A 26 15.32 -50.11 17.91
C ASN A 26 15.67 -49.58 19.33
N PRO A 27 15.83 -48.25 19.58
CA PRO A 27 15.17 -47.14 18.87
C PRO A 27 16.00 -45.86 18.59
N LEU A 28 15.48 -44.95 17.74
CA LEU A 28 15.18 -43.52 18.06
C LEU A 28 14.84 -42.65 16.83
N ARG A 29 13.94 -41.68 17.07
CA ARG A 29 13.71 -40.33 16.50
C ARG A 29 14.20 -39.92 15.08
N ASN A 30 13.35 -39.09 14.46
CA ASN A 30 13.64 -38.04 13.47
C ASN A 30 14.19 -38.50 12.10
N GLY A 31 13.28 -38.92 11.22
CA GLY A 31 13.59 -39.05 9.79
C GLY A 31 13.65 -37.70 9.08
N ILE A 32 14.86 -37.25 8.73
CA ILE A 32 15.12 -36.35 7.61
C ILE A 32 15.84 -37.20 6.56
N TYR A 33 15.25 -37.34 5.36
CA TYR A 33 15.85 -38.15 4.30
C TYR A 33 17.00 -37.38 3.63
N PRO A 34 18.24 -37.91 3.61
CA PRO A 34 19.33 -37.28 2.88
C PRO A 34 19.13 -37.47 1.37
N VAL A 35 18.77 -36.40 0.67
CA VAL A 35 18.72 -36.41 -0.81
C VAL A 35 20.14 -36.51 -1.35
N ALA A 36 20.49 -37.67 -1.90
CA ALA A 36 21.84 -37.96 -2.36
C ALA A 36 22.19 -37.17 -3.63
N PHE A 37 22.87 -36.03 -3.48
CA PHE A 37 23.38 -35.21 -4.59
C PHE A 37 24.33 -35.99 -5.50
N LYS A 38 23.79 -36.52 -6.61
CA LYS A 38 24.56 -37.17 -7.69
C LYS A 38 24.10 -36.70 -9.07
N ASN A 39 24.50 -35.48 -9.43
CA ASN A 39 24.75 -35.05 -10.82
C ASN A 39 25.39 -33.64 -10.85
N ARG A 40 26.67 -33.52 -10.45
CA ARG A 40 27.48 -32.36 -10.87
C ARG A 40 28.01 -32.63 -12.28
N ARG A 41 27.72 -31.72 -13.23
CA ARG A 41 28.32 -31.69 -14.56
C ARG A 41 28.79 -30.27 -14.85
N SER A 42 30.07 -30.01 -14.63
CA SER A 42 30.75 -28.81 -15.09
C SER A 42 30.77 -28.79 -16.62
N TYR A 43 30.39 -27.66 -17.23
CA TYR A 43 30.31 -27.52 -18.68
C TYR A 43 31.59 -26.93 -19.32
N ALA A 44 32.62 -26.65 -18.52
CA ALA A 44 33.93 -26.19 -18.98
C ALA A 44 34.95 -27.34 -19.12
N SER A 45 35.79 -27.27 -20.16
CA SER A 45 37.04 -28.03 -20.27
C SER A 45 38.09 -27.36 -19.39
N GLU A 46 38.51 -28.05 -18.33
CA GLU A 46 39.28 -27.51 -17.19
C GLU A 46 38.52 -26.38 -16.47
N ALA A 47 38.02 -26.71 -15.26
CA ALA A 47 37.18 -25.79 -14.51
C ALA A 47 38.03 -24.69 -13.86
N ASN A 48 38.04 -23.50 -14.48
CA ASN A 48 38.61 -22.29 -13.91
C ASN A 48 37.97 -22.01 -12.54
N THR A 49 38.79 -21.84 -11.50
CA THR A 49 38.31 -21.73 -10.12
C THR A 49 38.98 -20.63 -9.34
N GLY A 50 38.18 -19.84 -8.64
CA GLY A 50 38.62 -18.78 -7.74
C GLY A 50 38.35 -19.12 -6.27
N THR A 51 38.64 -18.14 -5.41
CA THR A 51 38.35 -18.20 -3.97
C THR A 51 37.65 -16.93 -3.49
N ILE A 52 36.77 -17.05 -2.49
CA ILE A 52 36.08 -15.90 -1.91
C ILE A 52 37.08 -15.02 -1.15
N GLN A 53 37.29 -13.79 -1.62
CA GLN A 53 38.16 -12.81 -0.96
C GLN A 53 37.39 -11.99 0.08
N ALA A 54 36.17 -11.55 -0.26
CA ALA A 54 35.29 -10.80 0.64
C ALA A 54 33.80 -11.06 0.37
N VAL A 55 32.97 -10.84 1.40
CA VAL A 55 31.50 -10.89 1.36
C VAL A 55 30.98 -9.62 2.02
N ILE A 56 30.08 -8.90 1.35
CA ILE A 56 29.53 -7.61 1.76
C ILE A 56 28.01 -7.63 1.45
N GLY A 57 27.22 -8.21 2.35
CA GLY A 57 25.81 -8.50 2.09
C GLY A 57 25.67 -9.43 0.88
N ALA A 58 24.81 -9.08 -0.08
CA ALA A 58 24.63 -9.85 -1.32
C ALA A 58 25.76 -9.69 -2.36
N VAL A 59 26.80 -8.90 -2.08
CA VAL A 59 27.98 -8.77 -2.97
C VAL A 59 29.11 -9.68 -2.47
N VAL A 60 29.71 -10.45 -3.38
CA VAL A 60 30.83 -11.35 -3.09
C VAL A 60 31.97 -11.03 -4.05
N ASP A 61 33.13 -10.68 -3.51
CA ASP A 61 34.34 -10.44 -4.30
C ASP A 61 35.17 -11.75 -4.35
N VAL A 62 35.42 -12.26 -5.55
CA VAL A 62 36.07 -13.54 -5.83
C VAL A 62 37.40 -13.30 -6.55
N GLN A 63 38.48 -13.85 -6.02
CA GLN A 63 39.82 -13.77 -6.61
C GLN A 63 40.14 -15.04 -7.40
N PHE A 64 40.68 -14.88 -8.61
CA PHE A 64 41.16 -15.97 -9.47
C PHE A 64 42.69 -15.94 -9.54
N ASP A 65 43.32 -17.12 -9.54
CA ASP A 65 44.79 -17.23 -9.56
C ASP A 65 45.36 -17.05 -10.98
N GLU A 66 44.56 -17.33 -12.02
CA GLU A 66 44.97 -17.23 -13.43
C GLU A 66 44.65 -15.87 -14.06
N ALA A 67 45.31 -15.58 -15.18
CA ALA A 67 45.03 -14.40 -16.01
C ALA A 67 43.69 -14.50 -16.78
N CYS A 68 43.04 -15.67 -16.80
CA CYS A 68 41.73 -15.85 -17.40
C CYS A 68 40.64 -15.50 -16.38
N LEU A 69 40.21 -14.23 -16.38
CA LEU A 69 39.05 -13.79 -15.60
C LEU A 69 37.75 -14.24 -16.29
N PRO A 70 36.74 -14.73 -15.54
CA PRO A 70 35.40 -14.93 -16.05
C PRO A 70 34.85 -13.64 -16.68
N SER A 71 33.96 -13.76 -17.67
CA SER A 71 33.36 -12.58 -18.31
C SER A 71 32.30 -11.94 -17.42
N ILE A 72 32.03 -10.64 -17.63
CA ILE A 72 30.87 -9.98 -17.01
C ILE A 72 29.59 -10.71 -17.45
N LEU A 73 28.64 -10.85 -16.53
CA LEU A 73 27.43 -11.67 -16.61
C LEU A 73 27.64 -13.19 -16.51
N ASN A 74 28.87 -13.72 -16.41
CA ASN A 74 29.07 -15.16 -16.14
C ASN A 74 28.49 -15.56 -14.78
N SER A 75 28.00 -16.80 -14.71
CA SER A 75 27.56 -17.50 -13.51
C SER A 75 28.74 -18.24 -12.88
N LEU A 76 28.98 -17.99 -11.60
CA LEU A 76 29.89 -18.78 -10.76
C LEU A 76 29.08 -19.59 -9.74
N GLU A 77 29.55 -20.79 -9.40
CA GLU A 77 28.90 -21.68 -8.41
C GLU A 77 29.75 -21.82 -7.13
N VAL A 78 29.06 -21.82 -5.99
CA VAL A 78 29.64 -22.04 -4.65
C VAL A 78 28.86 -23.13 -3.92
N ASP A 79 29.59 -24.05 -3.29
CA ASP A 79 29.05 -25.13 -2.46
C ASP A 79 28.79 -24.59 -1.05
N LYS A 80 27.53 -24.25 -0.73
CA LYS A 80 27.09 -23.71 0.57
C LYS A 80 26.49 -24.83 1.41
N GLU A 81 27.35 -25.53 2.14
CA GLU A 81 26.98 -26.65 3.04
C GLU A 81 26.17 -27.77 2.35
N GLY A 82 26.36 -27.96 1.04
CA GLY A 82 25.60 -28.91 0.21
C GLY A 82 24.43 -28.30 -0.58
N SER A 83 24.08 -27.03 -0.34
CA SER A 83 23.21 -26.24 -1.23
C SER A 83 24.02 -25.54 -2.32
N ARG A 84 23.37 -25.25 -3.46
CA ARG A 84 23.97 -24.59 -4.63
C ARG A 84 23.73 -23.08 -4.55
N LEU A 85 24.75 -22.31 -4.20
CA LEU A 85 24.70 -20.86 -4.35
C LEU A 85 25.25 -20.47 -5.73
N VAL A 86 24.51 -19.59 -6.42
CA VAL A 86 24.93 -18.98 -7.70
C VAL A 86 25.27 -17.51 -7.48
N LEU A 87 26.39 -17.08 -8.07
CA LEU A 87 26.86 -15.71 -8.11
C LEU A 87 26.94 -15.24 -9.57
N GLU A 88 26.52 -14.02 -9.89
CA GLU A 88 26.69 -13.42 -11.22
C GLU A 88 27.82 -12.37 -11.20
N VAL A 89 28.76 -12.45 -12.16
CA VAL A 89 29.85 -11.46 -12.29
C VAL A 89 29.30 -10.11 -12.76
N ALA A 90 29.44 -9.07 -11.94
CA ALA A 90 28.91 -7.75 -12.21
C ALA A 90 29.97 -6.74 -12.69
N GLN A 91 31.19 -6.80 -12.15
CA GLN A 91 32.29 -5.88 -12.46
C GLN A 91 33.65 -6.55 -12.22
N HIS A 92 34.70 -6.11 -12.92
CA HIS A 92 36.09 -6.53 -12.65
C HIS A 92 36.77 -5.42 -11.84
N LEU A 93 37.41 -5.76 -10.71
CA LEU A 93 38.06 -4.78 -9.82
C LEU A 93 39.57 -4.60 -10.14
N GLY A 94 40.15 -5.50 -10.93
CA GLY A 94 41.60 -5.62 -11.10
C GLY A 94 42.21 -6.60 -10.09
N GLN A 95 43.54 -6.80 -10.14
CA GLN A 95 44.27 -7.75 -9.28
C GLN A 95 43.69 -9.19 -9.30
N ASN A 96 43.17 -9.59 -10.46
CA ASN A 96 42.41 -10.82 -10.71
C ASN A 96 41.16 -11.02 -9.80
N VAL A 97 40.58 -9.93 -9.27
CA VAL A 97 39.33 -9.97 -8.49
C VAL A 97 38.15 -9.55 -9.36
N VAL A 98 37.09 -10.38 -9.35
CA VAL A 98 35.77 -10.06 -9.89
C VAL A 98 34.79 -9.79 -8.74
N ARG A 99 33.97 -8.76 -8.92
CA ARG A 99 32.84 -8.43 -8.04
C ARG A 99 31.59 -9.11 -8.56
N THR A 100 30.94 -9.87 -7.70
CA THR A 100 29.76 -10.68 -8.06
C THR A 100 28.55 -10.35 -7.18
N ILE A 101 27.36 -10.68 -7.66
CA ILE A 101 26.08 -10.53 -6.95
C ILE A 101 25.51 -11.92 -6.70
N ALA A 102 25.14 -12.22 -5.45
CA ALA A 102 24.53 -13.48 -5.08
C ALA A 102 23.04 -13.55 -5.47
N MET A 103 22.62 -14.72 -5.95
CA MET A 103 21.21 -15.02 -6.26
C MET A 103 20.43 -15.61 -5.08
N ASP A 104 21.11 -15.94 -3.98
CA ASP A 104 20.51 -16.41 -2.71
C ASP A 104 21.32 -15.86 -1.52
N GLY A 105 20.87 -16.07 -0.28
CA GLY A 105 21.49 -15.56 0.94
C GLY A 105 22.97 -15.94 1.09
N THR A 106 23.80 -15.00 1.52
CA THR A 106 25.27 -15.16 1.64
C THR A 106 25.74 -15.58 3.04
N GLU A 107 24.81 -15.89 3.95
CA GLU A 107 25.12 -16.46 5.26
C GLU A 107 25.84 -17.80 5.12
N GLY A 108 26.78 -18.10 6.00
CA GLY A 108 27.60 -19.32 5.94
C GLY A 108 28.75 -19.28 4.92
N LEU A 109 28.86 -18.25 4.08
CA LEU A 109 30.04 -18.09 3.22
C LEU A 109 31.29 -17.73 4.02
N THR A 110 32.42 -18.31 3.62
CA THR A 110 33.72 -18.16 4.28
C THR A 110 34.79 -17.68 3.30
N ARG A 111 35.78 -16.91 3.79
CA ARG A 111 36.91 -16.46 2.96
C ARG A 111 37.83 -17.64 2.65
N GLY A 112 38.35 -17.70 1.43
CA GLY A 112 39.10 -18.85 0.91
C GLY A 112 38.24 -20.02 0.43
N GLN A 113 36.91 -19.96 0.58
CA GLN A 113 35.98 -20.95 0.04
C GLN A 113 36.08 -20.99 -1.49
N LYS A 114 36.12 -22.19 -2.07
CA LYS A 114 36.33 -22.41 -3.50
C LYS A 114 35.09 -22.06 -4.31
N VAL A 115 35.31 -21.34 -5.42
CA VAL A 115 34.31 -20.89 -6.39
C VAL A 115 34.63 -21.51 -7.75
N VAL A 116 33.62 -21.92 -8.52
CA VAL A 116 33.78 -22.54 -9.85
C VAL A 116 33.15 -21.62 -10.90
N ASP A 117 33.89 -21.24 -11.95
CA ASP A 117 33.26 -20.60 -13.13
C ASP A 117 32.53 -21.65 -13.97
N THR A 118 31.29 -21.33 -14.39
CA THR A 118 30.53 -22.17 -15.32
C THR A 118 30.90 -21.92 -16.79
N GLY A 119 31.61 -20.83 -17.07
CA GLY A 119 32.04 -20.42 -18.41
C GLY A 119 30.94 -19.74 -19.25
N ALA A 120 29.77 -19.49 -18.67
CA ALA A 120 28.63 -18.88 -19.34
C ALA A 120 27.77 -18.06 -18.34
N PRO A 121 26.82 -17.24 -18.80
CA PRO A 121 25.79 -16.64 -17.95
C PRO A 121 24.89 -17.67 -17.26
N ILE A 122 24.03 -17.23 -16.33
CA ILE A 122 23.03 -18.12 -15.69
C ILE A 122 22.16 -18.75 -16.79
N ARG A 123 22.11 -20.09 -16.84
CA ARG A 123 21.35 -20.87 -17.83
C ARG A 123 20.19 -21.61 -17.20
N ILE A 124 19.02 -21.51 -17.82
CA ILE A 124 17.73 -22.00 -17.30
C ILE A 124 17.09 -23.02 -18.25
N PRO A 125 16.19 -23.89 -17.76
CA PRO A 125 15.39 -24.74 -18.63
C PRO A 125 14.36 -23.93 -19.41
N VAL A 126 14.29 -24.18 -20.73
CA VAL A 126 13.26 -23.66 -21.62
C VAL A 126 12.55 -24.82 -22.32
N GLY A 127 11.34 -24.59 -22.83
CA GLY A 127 10.53 -25.61 -23.51
C GLY A 127 9.14 -25.83 -22.91
N PRO A 128 8.26 -26.59 -23.58
CA PRO A 128 6.95 -26.97 -23.07
C PRO A 128 7.02 -27.71 -21.73
N GLU A 129 8.16 -28.34 -21.40
CA GLU A 129 8.41 -28.99 -20.11
C GLU A 129 8.44 -28.01 -18.91
N CYS A 130 8.47 -26.70 -19.16
CA CYS A 130 8.35 -25.63 -18.15
C CYS A 130 6.90 -25.18 -17.90
N LEU A 131 5.93 -25.60 -18.72
CA LEU A 131 4.51 -25.25 -18.54
C LEU A 131 3.91 -25.98 -17.34
N GLY A 132 3.12 -25.28 -16.52
CA GLY A 132 2.55 -25.81 -15.28
C GLY A 132 3.58 -26.06 -14.17
N ARG A 133 4.76 -25.46 -14.30
CA ARG A 133 5.85 -25.50 -13.31
C ARG A 133 6.02 -24.13 -12.65
N ILE A 134 6.56 -24.13 -11.44
CA ILE A 134 7.05 -22.92 -10.76
C ILE A 134 8.57 -22.96 -10.73
N ILE A 135 9.22 -21.91 -11.23
CA ILE A 135 10.67 -21.83 -11.46
C ILE A 135 11.25 -20.60 -10.75
N ASN A 136 12.42 -20.73 -10.13
CA ASN A 136 13.17 -19.60 -9.56
C ASN A 136 14.13 -18.95 -10.59
N VAL A 137 14.82 -17.89 -10.17
CA VAL A 137 15.76 -17.12 -11.01
C VAL A 137 16.95 -17.92 -11.58
N ILE A 138 17.33 -19.05 -10.98
CA ILE A 138 18.42 -19.92 -11.47
C ILE A 138 17.90 -21.12 -12.26
N GLY A 139 16.61 -21.16 -12.60
CA GLY A 139 16.00 -22.20 -13.41
C GLY A 139 15.61 -23.47 -12.65
N GLU A 140 15.63 -23.45 -11.32
CA GLU A 140 15.28 -24.62 -10.50
C GLU A 140 13.79 -24.62 -10.12
N PRO A 141 13.13 -25.80 -10.12
CA PRO A 141 11.71 -25.90 -9.79
C PRO A 141 11.48 -25.80 -8.28
N ILE A 142 10.58 -24.90 -7.88
CA ILE A 142 10.21 -24.65 -6.46
C ILE A 142 8.78 -25.12 -6.12
N ASP A 143 8.19 -25.96 -6.97
CA ASP A 143 6.84 -26.52 -6.80
C ASP A 143 6.81 -27.94 -6.18
N GLU A 144 7.97 -28.46 -5.75
CA GLU A 144 8.19 -29.85 -5.29
C GLU A 144 7.88 -30.95 -6.32
N ARG A 145 7.49 -30.63 -7.57
CA ARG A 145 7.06 -31.60 -8.60
C ARG A 145 8.23 -32.30 -9.32
N GLY A 146 9.39 -32.40 -8.68
CA GLY A 146 10.62 -33.00 -9.21
C GLY A 146 11.31 -32.18 -10.31
N PRO A 147 12.46 -32.64 -10.84
CA PRO A 147 13.27 -31.87 -11.78
C PRO A 147 12.57 -31.65 -13.15
N ILE A 148 12.75 -30.48 -13.74
CA ILE A 148 12.30 -30.16 -15.11
C ILE A 148 13.19 -30.89 -16.12
N LYS A 149 12.60 -31.76 -16.93
CA LYS A 149 13.31 -32.60 -17.91
C LYS A 149 13.34 -31.94 -19.30
N THR A 150 13.93 -30.76 -19.39
CA THR A 150 14.10 -30.04 -20.67
C THR A 150 15.10 -30.73 -21.61
N LYS A 151 15.00 -30.39 -22.90
CA LYS A 151 15.98 -30.68 -23.96
C LYS A 151 17.00 -29.55 -24.18
N LYS A 152 16.71 -28.31 -23.75
CA LYS A 152 17.49 -27.10 -24.08
C LYS A 152 17.68 -26.21 -22.83
N LEU A 153 18.89 -25.66 -22.67
CA LEU A 153 19.23 -24.69 -21.64
C LEU A 153 19.67 -23.37 -22.29
N SER A 154 18.94 -22.28 -22.04
CA SER A 154 19.23 -20.95 -22.59
C SER A 154 19.78 -20.01 -21.51
N PRO A 155 20.71 -19.08 -21.84
CA PRO A 155 21.18 -18.06 -20.91
C PRO A 155 20.10 -16.99 -20.67
N ILE A 156 20.00 -16.45 -19.45
CA ILE A 156 19.03 -15.37 -19.14
C ILE A 156 19.41 -14.02 -19.78
N HIS A 157 20.71 -13.85 -20.04
CA HIS A 157 21.26 -12.69 -20.74
C HIS A 157 21.38 -13.03 -22.23
N ALA A 158 20.66 -12.28 -23.04
CA ALA A 158 20.64 -12.33 -24.50
C ALA A 158 20.45 -10.89 -25.02
N ASP A 159 20.93 -10.62 -26.23
CA ASP A 159 20.74 -9.33 -26.89
C ASP A 159 19.30 -9.17 -27.43
N ALA A 160 18.87 -7.93 -27.64
CA ALA A 160 17.57 -7.64 -28.24
C ALA A 160 17.56 -8.03 -29.74
N PRO A 161 16.41 -8.47 -30.31
CA PRO A 161 16.31 -8.82 -31.72
C PRO A 161 16.77 -7.71 -32.65
N GLU A 162 17.64 -8.05 -33.61
CA GLU A 162 18.18 -7.10 -34.57
C GLU A 162 17.06 -6.38 -35.34
N PHE A 163 17.31 -5.11 -35.71
CA PHE A 163 16.37 -4.28 -36.46
C PHE A 163 15.86 -4.94 -37.75
N VAL A 164 16.67 -5.81 -38.38
CA VAL A 164 16.26 -6.54 -39.59
C VAL A 164 15.19 -7.61 -39.35
N ASP A 165 15.03 -8.10 -38.12
CA ASP A 165 14.11 -9.19 -37.75
C ASP A 165 12.84 -8.73 -37.04
N GLN A 166 12.73 -7.44 -36.69
CA GLN A 166 11.53 -6.83 -36.12
C GLN A 166 10.42 -6.68 -37.18
N SER A 167 9.16 -6.85 -36.79
CA SER A 167 8.02 -6.59 -37.68
C SER A 167 7.70 -5.10 -37.78
N THR A 168 7.35 -4.63 -38.98
CA THR A 168 6.94 -3.25 -39.25
C THR A 168 5.41 -3.06 -39.30
N VAL A 169 4.64 -4.14 -39.15
CA VAL A 169 3.17 -4.12 -39.24
C VAL A 169 2.56 -4.12 -37.83
N PRO A 170 1.85 -3.05 -37.42
CA PRO A 170 1.11 -3.03 -36.16
C PRO A 170 -0.19 -3.83 -36.30
N GLU A 171 -0.29 -4.96 -35.62
CA GLU A 171 -1.53 -5.76 -35.50
C GLU A 171 -2.20 -5.52 -34.14
N VAL A 172 -3.53 -5.45 -34.12
CA VAL A 172 -4.33 -5.38 -32.89
C VAL A 172 -4.52 -6.78 -32.32
N LEU A 173 -4.24 -6.97 -31.04
CA LEU A 173 -4.51 -8.19 -30.31
C LEU A 173 -5.93 -8.14 -29.73
N GLU A 174 -6.86 -8.89 -30.32
CA GLU A 174 -8.22 -9.06 -29.80
C GLU A 174 -8.19 -9.82 -28.46
N THR A 175 -8.50 -9.11 -27.37
CA THR A 175 -8.45 -9.63 -25.99
C THR A 175 -9.77 -10.28 -25.54
N GLY A 176 -10.86 -9.98 -26.24
CA GLY A 176 -12.21 -10.41 -25.88
C GLY A 176 -12.88 -9.55 -24.80
N ILE A 177 -12.27 -8.42 -24.41
CA ILE A 177 -12.66 -7.58 -23.28
C ILE A 177 -13.09 -6.20 -23.79
N LYS A 178 -14.39 -5.89 -23.72
CA LYS A 178 -15.03 -4.75 -24.42
C LYS A 178 -14.33 -3.41 -24.22
N VAL A 179 -13.99 -3.05 -22.98
CA VAL A 179 -13.36 -1.77 -22.65
C VAL A 179 -11.91 -1.66 -23.16
N VAL A 180 -11.17 -2.77 -23.15
CA VAL A 180 -9.80 -2.82 -23.67
C VAL A 180 -9.81 -2.75 -25.18
N ASP A 181 -10.54 -3.67 -25.83
CA ASP A 181 -10.58 -3.79 -27.29
C ASP A 181 -11.14 -2.53 -27.97
N LEU A 182 -12.09 -1.82 -27.33
CA LEU A 182 -12.61 -0.55 -27.87
C LEU A 182 -11.68 0.64 -27.63
N LEU A 183 -11.29 0.91 -26.37
CA LEU A 183 -10.75 2.22 -25.97
C LEU A 183 -9.22 2.23 -25.77
N ALA A 184 -8.63 1.10 -25.42
CA ALA A 184 -7.19 0.95 -25.23
C ALA A 184 -6.65 -0.31 -25.94
N PRO A 185 -6.89 -0.48 -27.26
CA PRO A 185 -6.58 -1.70 -27.99
C PRO A 185 -5.10 -2.07 -27.89
N TYR A 186 -4.81 -3.32 -27.55
CA TYR A 186 -3.45 -3.81 -27.35
C TYR A 186 -2.74 -4.12 -28.68
N ALA A 187 -1.45 -3.82 -28.75
CA ALA A 187 -0.60 -4.22 -29.85
C ALA A 187 -0.13 -5.66 -29.70
N LYS A 188 -0.14 -6.41 -30.81
CA LYS A 188 0.51 -7.71 -30.89
C LYS A 188 2.04 -7.54 -30.79
N GLY A 189 2.62 -8.12 -29.74
CA GLY A 189 4.01 -7.93 -29.33
C GLY A 189 4.33 -6.58 -28.69
N GLY A 190 3.30 -5.80 -28.34
CA GLY A 190 3.47 -4.53 -27.65
C GLY A 190 3.65 -4.67 -26.15
N LYS A 191 3.91 -3.53 -25.52
CA LYS A 191 4.16 -3.39 -24.08
C LYS A 191 2.99 -2.62 -23.44
N ILE A 192 2.24 -3.28 -22.56
CA ILE A 192 1.05 -2.74 -21.90
C ILE A 192 1.36 -2.46 -20.43
N GLY A 193 1.18 -1.21 -20.00
CA GLY A 193 1.24 -0.85 -18.58
C GLY A 193 -0.13 -0.97 -17.94
N LEU A 194 -0.24 -1.81 -16.91
CA LEU A 194 -1.45 -2.02 -16.13
C LEU A 194 -1.29 -1.31 -14.77
N PHE A 195 -1.98 -0.19 -14.62
CA PHE A 195 -1.91 0.70 -13.45
C PHE A 195 -3.08 0.43 -12.51
N GLY A 196 -2.88 0.57 -11.21
CA GLY A 196 -3.98 0.53 -10.24
C GLY A 196 -3.58 0.08 -8.85
N GLY A 197 -4.38 0.47 -7.86
CA GLY A 197 -4.13 0.19 -6.44
C GLY A 197 -4.35 -1.28 -6.04
N ALA A 198 -4.45 -1.52 -4.73
CA ALA A 198 -4.98 -2.77 -4.20
C ALA A 198 -6.52 -2.76 -4.28
N GLY A 199 -7.11 -3.94 -4.57
CA GLY A 199 -8.56 -4.17 -4.63
C GLY A 199 -9.24 -3.94 -5.98
N VAL A 200 -8.59 -3.33 -6.98
CA VAL A 200 -9.20 -2.95 -8.27
C VAL A 200 -9.27 -4.07 -9.32
N GLY A 201 -9.08 -5.34 -8.93
CA GLY A 201 -9.20 -6.49 -9.82
C GLY A 201 -8.00 -6.80 -10.74
N LYS A 202 -6.81 -6.23 -10.51
CA LYS A 202 -5.59 -6.46 -11.34
C LYS A 202 -5.35 -7.93 -11.71
N THR A 203 -5.27 -8.79 -10.69
CA THR A 203 -4.98 -10.23 -10.81
C THR A 203 -6.08 -11.00 -11.55
N VAL A 204 -7.33 -10.55 -11.43
CA VAL A 204 -8.50 -11.13 -12.12
C VAL A 204 -8.48 -10.75 -13.61
N LEU A 205 -8.12 -9.51 -13.95
CA LEU A 205 -7.92 -9.08 -15.35
C LEU A 205 -6.75 -9.80 -16.01
N ILE A 206 -5.63 -10.01 -15.30
CA ILE A 206 -4.50 -10.80 -15.78
C ILE A 206 -4.92 -12.25 -16.09
N GLN A 207 -5.68 -12.88 -15.21
CA GLN A 207 -6.14 -14.27 -15.42
C GLN A 207 -7.15 -14.39 -16.56
N GLU A 208 -8.07 -13.44 -16.74
CA GLU A 208 -8.98 -13.46 -17.88
C GLU A 208 -8.23 -13.22 -19.21
N LEU A 209 -7.22 -12.36 -19.25
CA LEU A 209 -6.35 -12.20 -20.42
C LEU A 209 -5.61 -13.50 -20.77
N ILE A 210 -5.09 -14.22 -19.77
CA ILE A 210 -4.51 -15.57 -19.96
C ILE A 210 -5.55 -16.52 -20.55
N ASN A 211 -6.74 -16.60 -19.93
CA ASN A 211 -7.82 -17.50 -20.35
C ASN A 211 -8.29 -17.24 -21.79
N ASN A 212 -8.65 -15.98 -22.11
CA ASN A 212 -9.20 -15.59 -23.40
C ASN A 212 -8.22 -15.85 -24.54
N ILE A 213 -6.96 -15.45 -24.39
CA ILE A 213 -5.95 -15.58 -25.45
C ILE A 213 -5.51 -17.04 -25.60
N ALA A 214 -5.42 -17.78 -24.50
CA ALA A 214 -5.23 -19.24 -24.52
C ALA A 214 -6.38 -20.01 -25.19
N LYS A 215 -7.58 -19.42 -25.32
CA LYS A 215 -8.74 -20.00 -26.01
C LYS A 215 -8.88 -19.53 -27.46
N ALA A 216 -8.64 -18.24 -27.73
CA ALA A 216 -8.84 -17.62 -29.04
C ALA A 216 -7.63 -17.81 -29.98
N HIS A 217 -6.42 -17.56 -29.47
CA HIS A 217 -5.18 -17.56 -30.26
C HIS A 217 -4.30 -18.80 -30.00
N GLY A 218 -4.53 -19.52 -28.90
CA GLY A 218 -3.91 -20.80 -28.58
C GLY A 218 -2.46 -20.73 -28.06
N GLY A 219 -1.89 -19.54 -27.95
CA GLY A 219 -0.53 -19.31 -27.46
C GLY A 219 -0.33 -19.58 -25.96
N TYR A 220 0.95 -19.62 -25.56
CA TYR A 220 1.36 -19.83 -24.17
C TYR A 220 1.51 -18.51 -23.39
N SER A 221 1.44 -18.61 -22.06
CA SER A 221 1.68 -17.50 -21.14
C SER A 221 2.87 -17.78 -20.23
N VAL A 222 3.65 -16.74 -19.90
CA VAL A 222 4.67 -16.76 -18.86
C VAL A 222 4.35 -15.66 -17.86
N PHE A 223 4.32 -15.99 -16.56
CA PHE A 223 4.08 -15.03 -15.49
C PHE A 223 5.36 -14.85 -14.66
N CYS A 224 5.87 -13.63 -14.62
CA CYS A 224 7.02 -13.20 -13.83
C CYS A 224 6.54 -12.45 -12.58
N GLY A 225 6.55 -13.11 -11.42
CA GLY A 225 6.35 -12.44 -10.13
C GLY A 225 7.67 -11.88 -9.60
N VAL A 226 7.94 -10.62 -9.95
CA VAL A 226 9.16 -9.86 -9.64
C VAL A 226 8.99 -9.12 -8.32
N GLY A 227 9.72 -9.55 -7.28
CA GLY A 227 9.58 -9.00 -5.94
C GLY A 227 8.18 -9.21 -5.36
N GLU A 228 7.55 -10.34 -5.69
CA GLU A 228 6.17 -10.65 -5.31
C GLU A 228 6.02 -11.24 -3.91
N ARG A 229 4.82 -11.13 -3.34
CA ARG A 229 4.54 -11.75 -2.03
C ARG A 229 4.33 -13.25 -2.20
N THR A 230 5.01 -14.07 -1.40
CA THR A 230 4.87 -15.54 -1.36
C THR A 230 3.41 -15.98 -1.28
N ARG A 231 2.58 -15.29 -0.48
CA ARG A 231 1.12 -15.55 -0.42
C ARG A 231 0.44 -15.32 -1.77
N GLU A 232 0.71 -14.20 -2.42
CA GLU A 232 -0.01 -13.80 -3.64
C GLU A 232 0.38 -14.67 -4.84
N GLY A 233 1.65 -15.11 -4.91
CA GLY A 233 2.08 -16.15 -5.85
C GLY A 233 1.49 -17.54 -5.58
N ASN A 234 1.32 -17.91 -4.31
CA ASN A 234 0.67 -19.17 -3.90
C ASN A 234 -0.83 -19.17 -4.23
N ASP A 235 -1.53 -18.08 -3.90
CA ASP A 235 -2.95 -17.92 -4.17
C ASP A 235 -3.21 -17.97 -5.69
N LEU A 236 -2.40 -17.24 -6.49
CA LEU A 236 -2.45 -17.27 -7.95
C LEU A 236 -2.19 -18.68 -8.54
N TYR A 237 -1.23 -19.44 -7.99
CA TYR A 237 -0.98 -20.81 -8.45
C TYR A 237 -2.18 -21.73 -8.22
N HIS A 238 -2.83 -21.63 -7.06
CA HIS A 238 -4.05 -22.40 -6.79
C HIS A 238 -5.26 -21.92 -7.61
N GLU A 239 -5.40 -20.62 -7.88
CA GLU A 239 -6.45 -20.08 -8.74
C GLU A 239 -6.27 -20.52 -10.20
N MET A 240 -5.03 -20.55 -10.72
CA MET A 240 -4.71 -21.12 -12.04
C MET A 240 -4.95 -22.64 -12.13
N ILE A 241 -4.87 -23.38 -11.03
CA ILE A 241 -5.25 -24.80 -10.99
C ILE A 241 -6.78 -24.95 -11.01
N GLN A 242 -7.51 -24.14 -10.25
CA GLN A 242 -8.98 -24.19 -10.19
C GLN A 242 -9.64 -23.76 -11.51
N THR A 243 -9.09 -22.76 -12.19
CA THR A 243 -9.52 -22.30 -13.52
C THR A 243 -9.06 -23.20 -14.67
N GLY A 244 -8.21 -24.21 -14.40
CA GLY A 244 -7.73 -25.17 -15.39
C GLY A 244 -6.67 -24.64 -16.38
N VAL A 245 -6.11 -23.46 -16.11
CA VAL A 245 -4.97 -22.87 -16.84
C VAL A 245 -3.69 -23.68 -16.59
N ILE A 246 -3.51 -24.13 -15.35
CA ILE A 246 -2.49 -25.09 -14.93
C ILE A 246 -3.18 -26.42 -14.64
N GLN A 247 -2.81 -27.45 -15.39
CA GLN A 247 -3.33 -28.81 -15.26
C GLN A 247 -2.19 -29.70 -14.78
N LEU A 248 -2.31 -30.25 -13.57
CA LEU A 248 -1.23 -31.02 -12.95
C LEU A 248 -0.89 -32.27 -13.77
N ASP A 249 -1.91 -33.04 -14.17
CA ASP A 249 -1.78 -34.27 -14.98
C ASP A 249 -2.09 -34.05 -16.47
N GLY A 250 -2.18 -32.78 -16.92
CA GLY A 250 -2.66 -32.39 -18.24
C GLY A 250 -1.75 -31.39 -18.97
N LYS A 251 -2.29 -30.74 -20.01
CA LYS A 251 -1.57 -29.71 -20.77
C LYS A 251 -1.81 -28.34 -20.15
N SER A 252 -0.93 -27.95 -19.23
CA SER A 252 -0.86 -26.58 -18.73
C SER A 252 -0.51 -25.58 -19.84
N LYS A 253 -1.00 -24.33 -19.74
CA LYS A 253 -0.74 -23.26 -20.73
C LYS A 253 0.07 -22.09 -20.20
N ALA A 254 0.27 -22.00 -18.89
CA ALA A 254 1.09 -20.98 -18.23
C ALA A 254 2.34 -21.60 -17.59
N ALA A 255 3.48 -20.91 -17.68
CA ALA A 255 4.67 -21.15 -16.86
C ALA A 255 4.80 -20.05 -15.80
N LEU A 256 5.13 -20.41 -14.55
CA LEU A 256 5.29 -19.46 -13.45
C LEU A 256 6.77 -19.29 -13.09
N VAL A 257 7.22 -18.05 -13.01
CA VAL A 257 8.59 -17.68 -12.62
C VAL A 257 8.50 -16.69 -11.47
N PHE A 258 9.02 -17.06 -10.29
CA PHE A 258 8.99 -16.21 -9.11
C PHE A 258 10.39 -15.81 -8.65
N GLY A 259 10.47 -14.58 -8.13
CA GLY A 259 11.62 -14.05 -7.41
C GLY A 259 11.09 -13.16 -6.29
N GLN A 260 10.87 -13.75 -5.12
CA GLN A 260 9.95 -13.25 -4.09
C GLN A 260 10.55 -12.10 -3.25
N MET A 261 9.72 -11.42 -2.45
CA MET A 261 10.17 -10.30 -1.58
C MET A 261 11.25 -10.69 -0.55
N ASN A 262 11.33 -11.96 -0.16
CA ASN A 262 12.36 -12.50 0.74
C ASN A 262 13.69 -12.84 0.05
N GLU A 263 13.75 -12.80 -1.28
CA GLU A 263 14.97 -13.08 -2.04
C GLU A 263 15.88 -11.84 -2.14
N PRO A 264 17.21 -12.03 -2.23
CA PRO A 264 18.15 -10.91 -2.36
C PRO A 264 17.88 -10.08 -3.63
N PRO A 265 18.30 -8.80 -3.65
CA PRO A 265 18.06 -7.93 -4.80
C PRO A 265 18.72 -8.43 -6.09
N GLY A 266 19.76 -9.30 -6.01
CA GLY A 266 20.31 -10.00 -7.17
C GLY A 266 19.26 -10.84 -7.91
N ALA A 267 18.55 -11.71 -7.19
CA ALA A 267 17.48 -12.53 -7.74
C ALA A 267 16.33 -11.69 -8.32
N ARG A 268 15.85 -10.71 -7.53
CA ARG A 268 14.77 -9.79 -7.96
C ARG A 268 15.15 -8.94 -9.18
N ALA A 269 16.44 -8.66 -9.40
CA ALA A 269 16.95 -7.97 -10.59
C ALA A 269 17.23 -8.89 -11.80
N ARG A 270 16.96 -10.21 -11.70
CA ARG A 270 17.22 -11.21 -12.77
C ARG A 270 16.03 -12.11 -13.10
N VAL A 271 15.06 -12.26 -12.19
CA VAL A 271 13.84 -13.05 -12.42
C VAL A 271 13.03 -12.59 -13.63
N ALA A 272 12.96 -11.28 -13.92
CA ALA A 272 12.29 -10.77 -15.12
C ALA A 272 12.93 -11.31 -16.42
N LEU A 273 14.27 -11.36 -16.47
CA LEU A 273 15.03 -11.91 -17.59
C LEU A 273 14.84 -13.43 -17.71
N THR A 274 14.60 -14.12 -16.58
CA THR A 274 14.37 -15.57 -16.53
C THR A 274 13.08 -15.94 -17.28
N GLY A 275 11.95 -15.33 -16.95
CA GLY A 275 10.69 -15.61 -17.66
C GLY A 275 10.65 -15.05 -19.07
N LEU A 276 11.30 -13.90 -19.32
CA LEU A 276 11.51 -13.39 -20.68
C LEU A 276 12.24 -14.42 -21.56
N THR A 277 13.29 -15.07 -21.06
CA THR A 277 14.05 -16.11 -21.79
C THR A 277 13.20 -17.36 -22.08
N ILE A 278 12.21 -17.67 -21.25
CA ILE A 278 11.22 -18.73 -21.52
C ILE A 278 10.25 -18.28 -22.62
N ALA A 279 9.80 -17.02 -22.60
CA ALA A 279 8.94 -16.46 -23.64
C ALA A 279 9.65 -16.36 -25.01
N GLU A 280 10.93 -16.00 -25.03
CA GLU A 280 11.76 -15.95 -26.23
C GLU A 280 11.96 -17.33 -26.88
N TYR A 281 12.05 -18.41 -26.09
CA TYR A 281 12.04 -19.76 -26.64
C TYR A 281 10.73 -20.04 -27.43
N PHE A 282 9.58 -19.71 -26.86
CA PHE A 282 8.30 -19.91 -27.54
C PHE A 282 8.12 -18.99 -28.77
N ARG A 283 8.70 -17.78 -28.76
CA ARG A 283 8.77 -16.90 -29.95
C ARG A 283 9.69 -17.45 -31.03
N ASP A 284 10.93 -17.81 -30.68
CA ASP A 284 12.02 -17.95 -31.65
C ASP A 284 12.41 -19.40 -31.99
N ASP A 285 12.11 -20.38 -31.13
CA ASP A 285 12.21 -21.82 -31.44
C ASP A 285 10.86 -22.41 -31.87
N GLU A 286 9.75 -22.04 -31.23
CA GLU A 286 8.41 -22.59 -31.55
C GLU A 286 7.56 -21.73 -32.51
N GLY A 287 7.92 -20.46 -32.75
CA GLY A 287 7.21 -19.59 -33.69
C GLY A 287 5.80 -19.20 -33.26
N GLN A 288 5.59 -18.97 -31.95
CA GLN A 288 4.27 -18.68 -31.38
C GLN A 288 4.14 -17.22 -30.90
N ASP A 289 2.89 -16.81 -30.73
CA ASP A 289 2.52 -15.59 -30.03
C ASP A 289 2.37 -15.88 -28.53
N VAL A 290 3.09 -15.11 -27.71
CA VAL A 290 3.32 -15.38 -26.28
C VAL A 290 2.87 -14.20 -25.43
N LEU A 291 2.25 -14.48 -24.28
CA LEU A 291 1.99 -13.46 -23.26
C LEU A 291 3.07 -13.47 -22.17
N LEU A 292 3.64 -12.30 -21.86
CA LEU A 292 4.61 -12.13 -20.77
C LEU A 292 4.07 -11.16 -19.71
N PHE A 293 3.56 -11.71 -18.61
CA PHE A 293 3.08 -10.93 -17.48
C PHE A 293 4.22 -10.59 -16.53
N ILE A 294 4.30 -9.34 -16.09
CA ILE A 294 5.33 -8.87 -15.14
C ILE A 294 4.63 -8.10 -14.01
N ASP A 295 4.39 -8.74 -12.86
CA ASP A 295 4.01 -8.05 -11.63
C ASP A 295 5.20 -8.13 -10.65
N ASN A 296 5.89 -7.06 -10.26
CA ASN A 296 5.70 -5.66 -10.64
C ASN A 296 6.96 -5.08 -11.30
N ILE A 297 6.83 -4.35 -12.42
CA ILE A 297 8.00 -3.78 -13.11
C ILE A 297 8.76 -2.76 -12.24
N PHE A 298 8.07 -2.10 -11.30
CA PHE A 298 8.73 -1.23 -10.31
C PHE A 298 9.70 -1.99 -9.40
N ARG A 299 9.43 -3.28 -9.08
CA ARG A 299 10.30 -4.10 -8.22
C ARG A 299 11.59 -4.52 -8.93
N PHE A 300 11.57 -4.69 -10.25
CA PHE A 300 12.78 -4.86 -11.07
C PHE A 300 13.70 -3.64 -10.92
N THR A 301 13.13 -2.44 -11.13
CA THR A 301 13.86 -1.17 -10.95
C THR A 301 14.38 -0.99 -9.52
N GLN A 302 13.55 -1.26 -8.51
CA GLN A 302 13.95 -1.18 -7.09
C GLN A 302 15.12 -2.12 -6.79
N ALA A 303 15.05 -3.38 -7.23
CA ALA A 303 16.13 -4.35 -7.06
C ALA A 303 17.42 -3.92 -7.80
N GLY A 304 17.31 -3.33 -8.99
CA GLY A 304 18.44 -2.72 -9.71
C GLY A 304 19.07 -1.55 -8.94
N SER A 305 18.28 -0.73 -8.25
CA SER A 305 18.77 0.34 -7.37
C SER A 305 19.48 -0.20 -6.13
N GLU A 306 18.93 -1.23 -5.48
CA GLU A 306 19.56 -1.93 -4.36
C GLU A 306 20.90 -2.55 -4.78
N VAL A 307 20.95 -3.26 -5.91
CA VAL A 307 22.19 -3.80 -6.50
C VAL A 307 23.20 -2.70 -6.80
N SER A 308 22.76 -1.60 -7.42
CA SER A 308 23.64 -0.46 -7.78
C SER A 308 24.29 0.17 -6.55
N ALA A 309 23.53 0.34 -5.46
CA ALA A 309 24.05 0.84 -4.19
C ALA A 309 25.07 -0.12 -3.56
N LEU A 310 24.78 -1.43 -3.57
CA LEU A 310 25.71 -2.47 -3.06
C LEU A 310 27.01 -2.56 -3.88
N LEU A 311 26.96 -2.34 -5.19
CA LEU A 311 28.15 -2.25 -6.04
C LEU A 311 28.99 -0.98 -5.78
N GLY A 312 28.46 0.00 -5.03
CA GLY A 312 29.13 1.27 -4.76
C GLY A 312 29.00 2.31 -5.88
N ARG A 313 28.02 2.16 -6.78
CA ARG A 313 27.73 3.17 -7.82
C ARG A 313 27.09 4.40 -7.16
N ILE A 314 27.43 5.60 -7.63
CA ILE A 314 26.80 6.84 -7.16
C ILE A 314 25.32 6.85 -7.61
N PRO A 315 24.35 7.08 -6.70
CA PRO A 315 22.93 7.12 -7.07
C PRO A 315 22.58 8.36 -7.91
N SER A 316 21.55 8.20 -8.73
CA SER A 316 20.98 9.22 -9.60
C SER A 316 19.83 9.97 -8.89
N ALA A 317 19.00 10.69 -9.67
CA ALA A 317 17.78 11.34 -9.19
C ALA A 317 16.90 10.37 -8.37
N VAL A 318 16.33 10.88 -7.27
CA VAL A 318 15.45 10.16 -6.31
C VAL A 318 16.12 8.94 -5.61
N GLY A 319 17.35 8.58 -5.96
CA GLY A 319 18.09 7.45 -5.41
C GLY A 319 18.24 6.25 -6.34
N TYR A 320 17.67 6.30 -7.55
CA TYR A 320 17.75 5.21 -8.53
C TYR A 320 19.16 4.98 -9.07
N GLN A 321 19.41 3.83 -9.69
CA GLN A 321 20.71 3.57 -10.31
C GLN A 321 20.98 4.53 -11.50
N PRO A 322 22.25 4.95 -11.74
CA PRO A 322 22.61 5.77 -12.90
C PRO A 322 22.48 5.02 -14.24
N THR A 323 22.13 3.74 -14.18
CA THR A 323 21.99 2.77 -15.28
C THR A 323 20.51 2.44 -15.56
N LEU A 324 19.55 3.18 -14.97
CA LEU A 324 18.13 2.85 -15.00
C LEU A 324 17.57 2.67 -16.41
N SER A 325 17.85 3.60 -17.32
CA SER A 325 17.35 3.55 -18.70
C SER A 325 18.02 2.45 -19.53
N THR A 326 19.26 2.06 -19.23
CA THR A 326 19.92 0.93 -19.92
C THR A 326 19.46 -0.42 -19.37
N ASP A 327 19.26 -0.54 -18.05
CA ASP A 327 18.76 -1.77 -17.41
C ASP A 327 17.31 -2.04 -17.82
N MET A 328 16.48 -1.00 -17.89
CA MET A 328 15.11 -1.08 -18.40
C MET A 328 15.10 -1.38 -19.90
N GLY A 329 15.84 -0.61 -20.71
CA GLY A 329 15.86 -0.77 -22.16
C GLY A 329 16.34 -2.15 -22.61
N GLY A 330 17.40 -2.69 -22.00
CA GLY A 330 17.92 -4.03 -22.33
C GLY A 330 16.93 -5.17 -22.05
N MET A 331 15.96 -4.97 -21.17
CA MET A 331 14.85 -5.91 -20.92
C MET A 331 13.65 -5.61 -21.82
N GLN A 332 13.24 -4.34 -21.94
CA GLN A 332 12.08 -3.95 -22.74
C GLN A 332 12.27 -4.19 -24.24
N GLU A 333 13.46 -3.96 -24.81
CA GLU A 333 13.65 -4.10 -26.27
C GLU A 333 13.79 -5.55 -26.75
N ARG A 334 13.95 -6.50 -25.82
CA ARG A 334 13.77 -7.95 -26.08
C ARG A 334 12.29 -8.33 -26.23
N ILE A 335 11.38 -7.59 -25.61
CA ILE A 335 9.93 -7.74 -25.74
C ILE A 335 9.50 -7.05 -27.04
N THR A 336 9.31 -7.83 -28.10
CA THR A 336 8.92 -7.32 -29.43
C THR A 336 8.40 -8.44 -30.33
N THR A 337 7.74 -8.06 -31.44
CA THR A 337 7.36 -8.96 -32.54
C THR A 337 8.52 -9.15 -33.51
N THR A 338 8.96 -10.40 -33.68
CA THR A 338 9.90 -10.79 -34.73
C THR A 338 9.15 -11.40 -35.92
N LYS A 339 9.86 -11.68 -37.03
CA LYS A 339 9.33 -12.44 -38.18
C LYS A 339 8.78 -13.83 -37.83
N LYS A 340 9.07 -14.37 -36.64
CA LYS A 340 8.68 -15.73 -36.22
C LYS A 340 7.43 -15.76 -35.33
N GLY A 341 7.20 -14.72 -34.55
CA GLY A 341 6.16 -14.64 -33.53
C GLY A 341 6.30 -13.39 -32.66
N SER A 342 5.43 -13.22 -31.67
CA SER A 342 5.41 -12.05 -30.80
C SER A 342 5.50 -12.39 -29.31
N ILE A 343 6.06 -11.47 -28.51
CA ILE A 343 5.92 -11.47 -27.05
C ILE A 343 5.15 -10.21 -26.67
N THR A 344 3.85 -10.36 -26.39
CA THR A 344 3.02 -9.25 -25.90
C THR A 344 3.13 -9.21 -24.38
N SER A 345 3.56 -8.09 -23.81
CA SER A 345 3.82 -8.01 -22.36
C SER A 345 2.80 -7.16 -21.63
N VAL A 346 2.23 -7.69 -20.55
CA VAL A 346 1.31 -6.97 -19.65
C VAL A 346 2.02 -6.78 -18.31
N GLN A 347 2.41 -5.54 -18.04
CA GLN A 347 3.31 -5.18 -16.96
C GLN A 347 2.53 -4.38 -15.92
N ALA A 348 2.39 -4.89 -14.72
CA ALA A 348 1.78 -4.13 -13.64
C ALA A 348 2.77 -3.04 -13.18
N VAL A 349 2.33 -1.78 -13.23
CA VAL A 349 3.17 -0.61 -12.90
C VAL A 349 2.71 0.01 -11.60
N TYR A 350 3.55 -0.06 -10.57
CA TYR A 350 3.39 0.74 -9.35
C TYR A 350 4.00 2.13 -9.54
N VAL A 351 3.20 3.18 -9.29
CA VAL A 351 3.65 4.57 -9.27
C VAL A 351 3.96 4.96 -7.82
N PRO A 352 5.21 5.33 -7.48
CA PRO A 352 5.55 5.70 -6.10
C PRO A 352 4.92 7.04 -5.73
N ALA A 353 4.17 7.06 -4.61
CA ALA A 353 3.48 8.24 -4.09
C ALA A 353 2.57 8.96 -5.12
N ASP A 354 2.05 8.20 -6.10
CA ASP A 354 1.27 8.68 -7.25
C ASP A 354 2.01 9.73 -8.14
N ASP A 355 3.33 9.86 -8.00
CA ASP A 355 4.17 10.75 -8.81
C ASP A 355 4.57 10.10 -10.15
N LEU A 356 3.86 10.47 -11.21
CA LEU A 356 4.15 10.06 -12.60
C LEU A 356 5.48 10.64 -13.13
N THR A 357 6.10 11.59 -12.43
CA THR A 357 7.39 12.21 -12.82
C THR A 357 8.60 11.53 -12.18
N ASP A 358 8.40 10.55 -11.31
CA ASP A 358 9.47 9.70 -10.78
C ASP A 358 10.21 8.98 -11.95
N PRO A 359 11.56 8.90 -11.93
CA PRO A 359 12.34 8.27 -12.99
C PRO A 359 11.93 6.84 -13.35
N ALA A 360 11.41 6.04 -12.42
CA ALA A 360 11.02 4.65 -12.66
C ALA A 360 9.77 4.52 -13.55
N PRO A 361 8.58 5.06 -13.20
CA PRO A 361 7.45 5.09 -14.12
C PRO A 361 7.76 5.91 -15.37
N ALA A 362 8.45 7.06 -15.27
CA ALA A 362 8.79 7.89 -16.44
C ALA A 362 9.62 7.14 -17.50
N THR A 363 10.63 6.36 -17.08
CA THR A 363 11.41 5.49 -17.98
C THR A 363 10.57 4.32 -18.51
N THR A 364 9.67 3.78 -17.67
CA THR A 364 8.77 2.69 -18.11
C THR A 364 7.81 3.20 -19.21
N PHE A 365 7.18 4.36 -19.01
CA PHE A 365 6.23 4.97 -19.96
C PHE A 365 6.80 5.14 -21.37
N SER A 366 8.09 5.46 -21.52
CA SER A 366 8.70 5.62 -22.85
C SER A 366 8.81 4.32 -23.66
N HIS A 367 8.62 3.15 -23.04
CA HIS A 367 8.55 1.86 -23.72
C HIS A 367 7.11 1.31 -23.86
N LEU A 368 6.07 1.96 -23.31
CA LEU A 368 4.70 1.42 -23.35
C LEU A 368 3.93 1.84 -24.61
N ASP A 369 3.29 0.88 -25.27
CA ASP A 369 2.39 1.10 -26.42
C ASP A 369 0.95 1.40 -25.97
N ALA A 370 0.53 0.82 -24.84
CA ALA A 370 -0.78 1.06 -24.24
C ALA A 370 -0.69 1.15 -22.71
N THR A 371 -1.61 1.91 -22.12
CA THR A 371 -1.73 2.13 -20.68
C THR A 371 -3.17 1.88 -20.25
N THR A 372 -3.41 0.87 -19.42
CA THR A 372 -4.72 0.52 -18.87
C THR A 372 -4.75 0.89 -17.39
N VAL A 373 -5.59 1.85 -17.04
CA VAL A 373 -5.69 2.41 -15.68
C VAL A 373 -6.89 1.79 -14.98
N LEU A 374 -6.69 1.13 -13.83
CA LEU A 374 -7.75 0.53 -13.03
C LEU A 374 -8.10 1.43 -11.83
N SER A 375 -9.26 2.07 -11.90
CA SER A 375 -9.71 3.10 -10.97
C SER A 375 -10.52 2.52 -9.82
N ARG A 376 -10.23 2.97 -8.58
CA ARG A 376 -11.02 2.58 -7.39
C ARG A 376 -12.45 3.08 -7.46
N GLY A 377 -12.69 4.29 -7.99
CA GLY A 377 -14.05 4.83 -8.09
C GLY A 377 -14.97 3.97 -8.97
N ILE A 378 -14.42 3.38 -10.04
CA ILE A 378 -15.16 2.49 -10.93
C ILE A 378 -15.42 1.13 -10.25
N ALA A 379 -14.45 0.59 -9.52
CA ALA A 379 -14.62 -0.61 -8.70
C ALA A 379 -15.68 -0.41 -7.57
N GLU A 380 -15.74 0.78 -6.95
CA GLU A 380 -16.72 1.13 -5.92
C GLU A 380 -18.14 1.31 -6.48
N LEU A 381 -18.28 1.67 -7.77
CA LEU A 381 -19.56 1.61 -8.51
C LEU A 381 -19.98 0.17 -8.89
N GLY A 382 -19.19 -0.84 -8.53
CA GLY A 382 -19.42 -2.25 -8.83
C GLY A 382 -19.10 -2.65 -10.28
N ILE A 383 -18.43 -1.79 -11.04
CA ILE A 383 -18.12 -2.01 -12.47
C ILE A 383 -16.80 -2.77 -12.59
N TYR A 384 -16.87 -3.98 -13.15
CA TYR A 384 -15.71 -4.84 -13.42
C TYR A 384 -15.67 -5.25 -14.90
N PRO A 385 -14.50 -5.24 -15.57
CA PRO A 385 -13.21 -4.78 -15.04
C PRO A 385 -13.19 -3.26 -14.78
N ALA A 386 -12.49 -2.82 -13.73
CA ALA A 386 -12.55 -1.45 -13.23
C ALA A 386 -11.71 -0.43 -14.03
N VAL A 387 -11.67 -0.57 -15.37
CA VAL A 387 -10.83 0.23 -16.27
C VAL A 387 -11.42 1.63 -16.43
N ASP A 388 -10.57 2.66 -16.28
CA ASP A 388 -10.95 4.04 -16.56
C ASP A 388 -10.92 4.32 -18.07
N PRO A 389 -12.06 4.69 -18.70
CA PRO A 389 -12.17 4.86 -20.14
C PRO A 389 -11.55 6.16 -20.68
N LEU A 390 -11.15 7.10 -19.80
CA LEU A 390 -10.59 8.41 -20.16
C LEU A 390 -9.08 8.47 -19.84
N ASP A 391 -8.66 7.87 -18.73
CA ASP A 391 -7.23 7.81 -18.37
C ASP A 391 -6.49 6.66 -19.06
N SER A 392 -7.18 5.59 -19.51
CA SER A 392 -6.59 4.53 -20.33
C SER A 392 -6.42 4.95 -21.80
N LYS A 393 -5.29 4.57 -22.42
CA LYS A 393 -4.84 5.07 -23.74
C LYS A 393 -4.08 3.98 -24.49
N SER A 394 -4.10 4.05 -25.82
CA SER A 394 -3.28 3.21 -26.69
C SER A 394 -2.76 3.98 -27.90
N ARG A 395 -1.50 3.73 -28.28
CA ARG A 395 -0.90 4.23 -29.51
C ARG A 395 -1.58 3.69 -30.78
N LEU A 396 -2.34 2.59 -30.67
CA LEU A 396 -3.02 1.95 -31.79
C LEU A 396 -4.40 2.55 -32.08
N LEU A 397 -4.91 3.45 -31.23
CA LEU A 397 -6.16 4.17 -31.45
C LEU A 397 -5.98 5.31 -32.48
N ASP A 398 -5.60 4.91 -33.70
CA ASP A 398 -5.41 5.75 -34.88
C ASP A 398 -6.21 5.13 -36.04
N PRO A 399 -6.98 5.92 -36.82
CA PRO A 399 -7.86 5.39 -37.87
C PRO A 399 -7.10 4.63 -38.98
N ARG A 400 -5.78 4.81 -39.10
CA ARG A 400 -4.92 4.06 -40.03
C ARG A 400 -4.58 2.64 -39.56
N VAL A 401 -4.81 2.32 -38.28
CA VAL A 401 -4.49 1.02 -37.66
C VAL A 401 -5.77 0.26 -37.29
N VAL A 402 -6.64 0.86 -36.48
CA VAL A 402 -7.93 0.24 -36.09
C VAL A 402 -9.05 0.40 -37.13
N GLY A 403 -8.87 1.29 -38.11
CA GLY A 403 -9.89 1.65 -39.08
C GLY A 403 -10.84 2.74 -38.60
N GLU A 404 -11.43 3.44 -39.56
CA GLU A 404 -12.24 4.65 -39.35
C GLU A 404 -13.49 4.42 -38.47
N GLU A 405 -14.15 3.27 -38.58
CA GLU A 405 -15.38 2.98 -37.82
C GLU A 405 -15.09 2.73 -36.33
N HIS A 406 -14.07 1.92 -36.02
CA HIS A 406 -13.62 1.69 -34.64
C HIS A 406 -13.17 3.02 -34.01
N TYR A 407 -12.30 3.76 -34.72
CA TYR A 407 -11.77 5.03 -34.21
C TYR A 407 -12.87 6.05 -33.87
N ARG A 408 -13.89 6.20 -34.74
CA ARG A 408 -15.04 7.09 -34.48
C ARG A 408 -15.85 6.63 -33.26
N VAL A 409 -16.28 5.37 -33.22
CA VAL A 409 -17.11 4.83 -32.11
C VAL A 409 -16.37 4.96 -30.77
N ALA A 410 -15.07 4.70 -30.73
CA ALA A 410 -14.25 4.90 -29.53
C ALA A 410 -14.15 6.38 -29.12
N THR A 411 -13.93 7.28 -30.07
CA THR A 411 -13.83 8.73 -29.83
C THR A 411 -15.16 9.31 -29.33
N ASP A 412 -16.28 8.92 -29.93
CA ASP A 412 -17.62 9.37 -29.53
C ASP A 412 -18.02 8.83 -28.14
N VAL A 413 -17.65 7.59 -27.81
CA VAL A 413 -17.79 7.04 -26.45
C VAL A 413 -16.95 7.83 -25.44
N GLN A 414 -15.69 8.13 -25.73
CA GLN A 414 -14.85 8.96 -24.86
C GLN A 414 -15.42 10.36 -24.68
N LYS A 415 -15.94 10.97 -25.76
CA LYS A 415 -16.58 12.29 -25.70
C LYS A 415 -17.79 12.28 -24.77
N ILE A 416 -18.75 11.37 -24.94
CA ILE A 416 -19.95 11.31 -24.09
C ILE A 416 -19.59 11.07 -22.61
N LEU A 417 -18.57 10.24 -22.34
CA LEU A 417 -18.10 10.00 -20.96
C LEU A 417 -17.37 11.21 -20.36
N GLN A 418 -16.65 11.99 -21.18
CA GLN A 418 -15.99 13.23 -20.76
C GLN A 418 -16.99 14.36 -20.54
N ASP A 419 -18.01 14.48 -21.39
CA ASP A 419 -19.11 15.44 -21.25
C ASP A 419 -19.91 15.11 -19.98
N TYR A 420 -20.27 13.83 -19.76
CA TYR A 420 -20.90 13.35 -18.52
C TYR A 420 -20.08 13.64 -17.26
N LYS A 421 -18.76 13.44 -17.29
CA LYS A 421 -17.85 13.76 -16.17
C LYS A 421 -17.85 15.27 -15.84
N SER A 422 -18.14 16.14 -16.81
CA SER A 422 -18.34 17.59 -16.56
C SER A 422 -19.73 17.93 -16.01
N LEU A 423 -20.77 17.18 -16.43
CA LEU A 423 -22.14 17.33 -15.92
C LEU A 423 -22.32 16.78 -14.50
N GLN A 424 -21.51 15.80 -14.07
CA GLN A 424 -21.55 15.22 -12.72
C GLN A 424 -21.40 16.29 -11.62
N ASP A 425 -20.45 17.24 -11.76
CA ASP A 425 -20.26 18.33 -10.81
C ASP A 425 -21.49 19.26 -10.72
N ILE A 426 -22.17 19.48 -11.86
CA ILE A 426 -23.39 20.30 -11.94
C ILE A 426 -24.56 19.58 -11.27
N ILE A 427 -24.76 18.28 -11.57
CA ILE A 427 -25.78 17.42 -10.95
C ILE A 427 -25.60 17.37 -9.43
N ALA A 428 -24.37 17.29 -8.93
CA ALA A 428 -24.07 17.25 -7.50
C ALA A 428 -24.34 18.58 -6.76
N ILE A 429 -24.51 19.69 -7.48
CA ILE A 429 -24.76 21.03 -6.92
C ILE A 429 -26.22 21.47 -7.12
N LEU A 430 -26.82 21.18 -8.28
CA LEU A 430 -28.14 21.69 -8.71
C LEU A 430 -29.22 20.59 -8.83
N GLY A 431 -28.83 19.31 -8.90
CA GLY A 431 -29.74 18.21 -9.24
C GLY A 431 -29.82 17.93 -10.75
N MET A 432 -30.51 16.85 -11.13
CA MET A 432 -30.69 16.49 -12.55
C MET A 432 -31.75 17.32 -13.27
N ASP A 433 -32.73 17.88 -12.55
CA ASP A 433 -33.88 18.56 -13.16
C ASP A 433 -33.50 19.87 -13.86
N GLU A 434 -32.48 20.57 -13.35
CA GLU A 434 -31.94 21.84 -13.85
C GLU A 434 -31.08 21.70 -15.13
N LEU A 435 -30.83 20.47 -15.59
CA LEU A 435 -30.14 20.22 -16.86
C LEU A 435 -31.07 20.42 -18.07
N SER A 436 -30.51 20.71 -19.25
CA SER A 436 -31.29 20.69 -20.49
C SER A 436 -31.70 19.25 -20.85
N GLU A 437 -32.72 19.09 -21.69
CA GLU A 437 -33.16 17.76 -22.14
C GLU A 437 -32.10 17.04 -22.99
N GLU A 438 -31.21 17.78 -23.67
CA GLU A 438 -30.06 17.23 -24.40
C GLU A 438 -28.95 16.75 -23.44
N ASP A 439 -28.68 17.51 -22.37
CA ASP A 439 -27.77 17.10 -21.29
C ASP A 439 -28.31 15.86 -20.56
N LYS A 440 -29.63 15.80 -20.29
CA LYS A 440 -30.28 14.64 -19.66
C LYS A 440 -30.14 13.38 -20.50
N GLN A 441 -30.42 13.45 -21.82
CA GLN A 441 -30.19 12.33 -22.75
C GLN A 441 -28.71 11.92 -22.79
N THR A 442 -27.79 12.90 -22.76
CA THR A 442 -26.34 12.63 -22.71
C THR A 442 -25.96 11.90 -21.42
N VAL A 443 -26.49 12.31 -20.27
CA VAL A 443 -26.29 11.65 -18.96
C VAL A 443 -26.85 10.22 -18.95
N GLU A 444 -28.04 9.99 -19.51
CA GLU A 444 -28.62 8.64 -19.59
C GLU A 444 -27.81 7.70 -20.48
N ARG A 445 -27.43 8.15 -21.70
CA ARG A 445 -26.56 7.36 -22.58
C ARG A 445 -25.19 7.13 -21.95
N ALA A 446 -24.60 8.13 -21.29
CA ALA A 446 -23.32 7.97 -20.60
C ALA A 446 -23.40 6.94 -19.47
N ARG A 447 -24.46 6.93 -18.66
CA ARG A 447 -24.67 5.91 -17.62
C ARG A 447 -24.82 4.51 -18.22
N LYS A 448 -25.59 4.35 -19.30
CA LYS A 448 -25.73 3.07 -20.03
C LYS A 448 -24.38 2.60 -20.59
N ILE A 449 -23.62 3.48 -21.23
CA ILE A 449 -22.25 3.20 -21.72
C ILE A 449 -21.33 2.79 -20.57
N GLN A 450 -21.33 3.53 -19.45
CA GLN A 450 -20.50 3.25 -18.28
C GLN A 450 -20.81 1.87 -17.67
N ARG A 451 -22.08 1.47 -17.61
CA ARG A 451 -22.47 0.11 -17.21
C ARG A 451 -22.09 -0.92 -18.27
N PHE A 452 -22.27 -0.64 -19.55
CA PHE A 452 -21.99 -1.57 -20.64
C PHE A 452 -20.49 -1.87 -20.81
N LEU A 453 -19.59 -1.01 -20.32
CA LEU A 453 -18.15 -1.31 -20.21
C LEU A 453 -17.86 -2.46 -19.21
N SER A 454 -18.79 -2.83 -18.33
CA SER A 454 -18.67 -4.03 -17.49
C SER A 454 -18.88 -5.32 -18.29
N GLN A 455 -18.27 -6.42 -17.80
CA GLN A 455 -18.28 -7.71 -18.47
C GLN A 455 -18.09 -8.86 -17.46
N PRO A 456 -18.92 -9.91 -17.49
CA PRO A 456 -18.71 -11.08 -16.66
C PRO A 456 -17.51 -11.89 -17.19
N PHE A 457 -16.47 -11.98 -16.37
CA PHE A 457 -15.28 -12.77 -16.66
C PHE A 457 -15.47 -14.24 -16.24
N GLU A 458 -14.96 -15.16 -17.05
CA GLU A 458 -15.07 -16.60 -16.79
C GLU A 458 -14.28 -17.01 -15.55
N VAL A 459 -13.06 -16.48 -15.37
CA VAL A 459 -12.27 -16.72 -14.14
C VAL A 459 -12.97 -16.17 -12.89
N ALA A 460 -13.83 -15.17 -13.04
CA ALA A 460 -14.61 -14.57 -11.95
C ALA A 460 -15.96 -15.26 -11.70
N GLN A 461 -16.35 -16.26 -12.49
CA GLN A 461 -17.65 -16.96 -12.36
C GLN A 461 -17.82 -17.62 -10.98
N VAL A 462 -16.72 -18.15 -10.40
CA VAL A 462 -16.73 -18.80 -9.07
C VAL A 462 -17.10 -17.81 -7.96
N PHE A 463 -16.74 -16.53 -8.10
CA PHE A 463 -17.00 -15.49 -7.10
C PHE A 463 -18.30 -14.70 -7.35
N THR A 464 -18.66 -14.52 -8.62
CA THR A 464 -19.78 -13.65 -9.04
C THR A 464 -21.07 -14.39 -9.38
N GLY A 465 -21.00 -15.68 -9.69
CA GLY A 465 -22.12 -16.49 -10.16
C GLY A 465 -22.58 -16.19 -11.60
N PHE A 466 -22.05 -15.15 -12.25
CA PHE A 466 -22.34 -14.87 -13.66
C PHE A 466 -21.49 -15.73 -14.58
N GLU A 467 -22.10 -16.23 -15.65
CA GLU A 467 -21.41 -17.01 -16.68
C GLU A 467 -20.48 -16.11 -17.51
N GLY A 468 -19.24 -16.55 -17.75
CA GLY A 468 -18.26 -15.80 -18.53
C GLY A 468 -18.73 -15.48 -19.96
N ARG A 469 -18.38 -14.29 -20.46
CA ARG A 469 -18.68 -13.88 -21.85
C ARG A 469 -17.44 -13.27 -22.51
N LEU A 470 -16.91 -13.96 -23.52
CA LEU A 470 -15.89 -13.44 -24.43
C LEU A 470 -16.60 -12.73 -25.60
N VAL A 471 -16.35 -11.42 -25.77
CA VAL A 471 -17.04 -10.59 -26.78
C VAL A 471 -16.06 -10.22 -27.88
N LYS A 472 -16.44 -10.43 -29.15
CA LYS A 472 -15.57 -10.13 -30.30
C LYS A 472 -15.54 -8.64 -30.60
N LEU A 473 -14.42 -8.13 -31.11
CA LEU A 473 -14.20 -6.73 -31.47
C LEU A 473 -15.32 -6.17 -32.38
N LYS A 474 -15.77 -6.94 -33.38
CA LYS A 474 -16.85 -6.52 -34.29
C LYS A 474 -18.20 -6.37 -33.59
N ASP A 475 -18.51 -7.27 -32.66
CA ASP A 475 -19.74 -7.24 -31.88
C ASP A 475 -19.69 -6.11 -30.82
N THR A 476 -18.51 -5.84 -30.26
CA THR A 476 -18.24 -4.66 -29.42
C THR A 476 -18.50 -3.35 -30.18
N ILE A 477 -17.86 -3.14 -31.35
CA ILE A 477 -18.04 -1.92 -32.16
C ILE A 477 -19.51 -1.74 -32.56
N ARG A 478 -20.19 -2.80 -33.01
CA ARG A 478 -21.64 -2.75 -33.32
C ARG A 478 -22.46 -2.31 -32.09
N SER A 479 -22.22 -2.96 -30.94
CA SER A 479 -23.01 -2.71 -29.72
C SER A 479 -22.87 -1.27 -29.23
N PHE A 480 -21.65 -0.73 -29.17
CA PHE A 480 -21.46 0.67 -28.77
C PHE A 480 -22.04 1.65 -29.79
N LYS A 481 -21.91 1.37 -31.10
CA LYS A 481 -22.52 2.18 -32.16
C LYS A 481 -24.05 2.24 -32.04
N GLU A 482 -24.72 1.13 -31.76
CA GLU A 482 -26.17 1.11 -31.55
C GLU A 482 -26.62 1.91 -30.31
N ILE A 483 -25.77 2.03 -29.28
CA ILE A 483 -26.02 2.87 -28.11
C ILE A 483 -25.79 4.36 -28.44
N LEU A 484 -24.72 4.70 -29.19
CA LEU A 484 -24.46 6.07 -29.65
C LEU A 484 -25.58 6.60 -30.57
N GLU A 485 -26.09 5.75 -31.46
CA GLU A 485 -27.20 6.05 -32.39
C GLU A 485 -28.58 6.11 -31.70
N GLY A 486 -28.67 5.92 -30.38
CA GLY A 486 -29.92 6.02 -29.60
C GLY A 486 -30.88 4.83 -29.75
N LYS A 487 -30.51 3.77 -30.47
CA LYS A 487 -31.35 2.57 -30.70
C LYS A 487 -31.61 1.73 -29.44
N CYS A 488 -31.00 2.12 -28.32
CA CYS A 488 -31.11 1.46 -27.03
C CYS A 488 -31.60 2.43 -25.93
N ASP A 489 -32.19 3.57 -26.31
CA ASP A 489 -32.65 4.59 -25.36
C ASP A 489 -33.88 4.12 -24.55
N ASP A 490 -34.74 3.27 -25.13
CA ASP A 490 -35.88 2.66 -24.41
C ASP A 490 -35.48 1.61 -23.34
N LEU A 491 -34.22 1.14 -23.35
CA LEU A 491 -33.76 0.06 -22.47
C LEU A 491 -33.27 0.59 -21.11
N PRO A 492 -33.60 -0.08 -19.97
CA PRO A 492 -33.22 0.39 -18.63
C PRO A 492 -31.72 0.21 -18.35
N GLU A 493 -31.10 1.13 -17.59
CA GLU A 493 -29.66 1.09 -17.24
C GLU A 493 -29.22 -0.28 -16.69
N ALA A 494 -30.04 -0.91 -15.84
CA ALA A 494 -29.73 -2.20 -15.22
C ALA A 494 -29.54 -3.36 -16.21
N ALA A 495 -30.07 -3.27 -17.43
CA ALA A 495 -29.87 -4.28 -18.47
C ALA A 495 -28.45 -4.25 -19.05
N PHE A 496 -27.75 -3.11 -18.97
CA PHE A 496 -26.38 -2.95 -19.49
C PHE A 496 -25.29 -3.42 -18.51
N TYR A 497 -25.64 -3.74 -17.26
CA TYR A 497 -24.69 -4.16 -16.24
C TYR A 497 -24.38 -5.66 -16.32
N MET A 498 -23.11 -6.06 -16.34
CA MET A 498 -22.63 -7.46 -16.37
C MET A 498 -23.31 -8.30 -17.47
N VAL A 499 -23.02 -7.97 -18.72
CA VAL A 499 -23.52 -8.64 -19.94
C VAL A 499 -22.43 -8.75 -21.03
N GLY A 500 -22.68 -9.60 -22.03
CA GLY A 500 -21.85 -9.74 -23.23
C GLY A 500 -22.04 -8.56 -24.20
N ASP A 501 -22.81 -8.78 -25.26
CA ASP A 501 -23.11 -7.81 -26.33
C ASP A 501 -24.47 -7.11 -26.15
N VAL A 502 -24.90 -6.30 -27.13
CA VAL A 502 -26.20 -5.63 -27.14
C VAL A 502 -27.40 -6.60 -27.21
N GLU A 503 -27.23 -7.81 -27.74
CA GLU A 503 -28.32 -8.80 -27.75
C GLU A 503 -28.53 -9.41 -26.36
N ASP A 504 -27.46 -9.61 -25.59
CA ASP A 504 -27.55 -9.95 -24.16
C ASP A 504 -28.21 -8.83 -23.34
N VAL A 505 -28.00 -7.54 -23.67
CA VAL A 505 -28.76 -6.43 -23.07
C VAL A 505 -30.26 -6.58 -23.34
N ARG A 506 -30.65 -6.85 -24.59
CA ARG A 506 -32.07 -7.00 -25.00
C ARG A 506 -32.75 -8.15 -24.26
N LYS A 507 -32.15 -9.35 -24.27
CA LYS A 507 -32.65 -10.52 -23.51
C LYS A 507 -32.80 -10.22 -22.01
N LYS A 508 -31.86 -9.46 -21.44
CA LYS A 508 -31.89 -9.07 -20.03
C LYS A 508 -33.02 -8.08 -19.74
N ALA A 509 -33.22 -7.08 -20.60
CA ALA A 509 -34.35 -6.15 -20.51
C ALA A 509 -35.71 -6.86 -20.63
N GLU A 510 -35.85 -7.80 -21.56
CA GLU A 510 -37.04 -8.66 -21.68
C GLU A 510 -37.29 -9.46 -20.39
N SER A 511 -36.25 -10.07 -19.82
CA SER A 511 -36.36 -10.82 -18.55
C SER A 511 -36.74 -9.95 -17.34
N MET A 512 -36.38 -8.67 -17.36
CA MET A 512 -36.77 -7.69 -16.32
C MET A 512 -38.23 -7.26 -16.50
N GLY A 513 -38.63 -6.87 -17.72
CA GLY A 513 -40.01 -6.48 -18.03
C GLY A 513 -41.03 -7.62 -17.80
N GLY A 514 -40.58 -8.88 -17.90
CA GLY A 514 -41.40 -10.05 -17.55
C GLY A 514 -41.74 -10.18 -16.06
N MET A 515 -41.02 -9.54 -15.14
CA MET A 515 -41.27 -9.67 -13.70
C MET A 515 -42.41 -8.77 -13.19
N ASP A 516 -42.57 -7.57 -13.75
CA ASP A 516 -43.51 -6.54 -13.25
C ASP A 516 -45.01 -6.84 -13.46
N THR A 517 -45.36 -7.94 -14.15
CA THR A 517 -46.76 -8.34 -14.36
C THR A 517 -47.27 -9.39 -13.36
N THR A 518 -46.42 -9.94 -12.50
CA THR A 518 -46.87 -10.86 -11.42
C THR A 518 -47.25 -10.07 -10.17
N VAL A 519 -48.50 -9.59 -10.11
CA VAL A 519 -49.02 -8.88 -8.92
C VAL A 519 -49.06 -9.83 -7.71
N LEU A 520 -48.02 -9.79 -6.89
CA LEU A 520 -48.03 -10.37 -5.54
C LEU A 520 -48.98 -9.57 -4.65
N THR A 521 -50.27 -9.88 -4.74
CA THR A 521 -51.31 -9.38 -3.83
C THR A 521 -50.91 -9.73 -2.40
N LYS A 522 -50.44 -8.73 -1.64
CA LYS A 522 -50.20 -8.85 -0.20
C LYS A 522 -51.54 -9.04 0.51
N ASN A 523 -51.98 -10.29 0.60
CA ASN A 523 -53.18 -10.66 1.37
C ASN A 523 -52.94 -10.39 2.85
N THR A 524 -53.29 -9.19 3.29
CA THR A 524 -53.25 -8.77 4.70
C THR A 524 -54.36 -9.47 5.48
N HIS A 525 -54.17 -10.75 5.79
CA HIS A 525 -55.03 -11.44 6.75
C HIS A 525 -54.81 -10.85 8.14
N THR A 526 -55.81 -10.14 8.61
CA THR A 526 -55.93 -9.61 9.97
C THR A 526 -56.16 -10.75 10.98
N GLY A 527 -55.07 -11.46 11.31
CA GLY A 527 -55.05 -12.53 12.30
C GLY A 527 -54.09 -12.25 13.46
N LEU A 528 -54.58 -12.33 14.70
CA LEU A 528 -53.79 -12.13 15.92
C LEU A 528 -52.85 -13.34 16.19
N GLY A 529 -51.76 -13.40 15.42
CA GLY A 529 -50.68 -14.38 15.56
C GLY A 529 -49.88 -14.15 16.85
N LYS A 530 -50.15 -14.97 17.86
CA LYS A 530 -49.60 -14.88 19.23
C LYS A 530 -48.06 -14.81 19.27
N VAL A 531 -47.52 -13.62 19.55
CA VAL A 531 -46.17 -13.48 20.11
C VAL A 531 -46.20 -13.99 21.56
N LYS A 532 -45.43 -15.04 21.88
CA LYS A 532 -45.18 -15.46 23.27
C LYS A 532 -43.84 -14.88 23.76
N PRO A 533 -43.78 -14.29 24.96
CA PRO A 533 -42.54 -13.74 25.51
C PRO A 533 -41.63 -14.85 26.06
N TYR A 534 -40.32 -14.65 25.97
CA TYR A 534 -39.32 -15.41 26.73
C TYR A 534 -38.81 -14.56 27.89
N HIS A 535 -39.12 -14.96 29.12
CA HIS A 535 -38.51 -14.43 30.34
C HIS A 535 -38.15 -15.58 31.29
N SER A 536 -36.99 -15.41 31.95
CA SER A 536 -36.59 -16.04 33.23
C SER A 536 -36.98 -17.51 33.46
N THR A 537 -36.04 -18.43 33.20
CA THR A 537 -35.99 -19.70 33.93
C THR A 537 -35.28 -19.51 35.26
N SER A 538 -36.03 -19.51 36.36
CA SER A 538 -35.49 -19.61 37.71
C SER A 538 -36.35 -20.54 38.58
N ASP A 539 -35.69 -21.60 39.06
CA ASP A 539 -35.96 -22.33 40.29
C ASP A 539 -37.19 -23.27 40.45
N LEU A 540 -36.86 -24.41 41.08
CA LEU A 540 -37.65 -25.35 41.89
C LEU A 540 -38.74 -26.28 41.29
N PHE A 541 -38.32 -27.55 41.10
CA PHE A 541 -38.69 -28.74 41.92
C PHE A 541 -40.13 -29.30 42.03
N ILE A 542 -40.16 -30.64 42.20
CA ILE A 542 -41.21 -31.55 42.74
C ILE A 542 -42.24 -32.13 41.75
N ASP A 543 -42.14 -33.47 41.61
CA ASP A 543 -43.11 -34.56 41.46
C ASP A 543 -44.56 -34.35 40.95
N GLY A 544 -45.09 -35.40 40.32
CA GLY A 544 -46.50 -35.77 40.52
C GLY A 544 -47.26 -36.34 39.32
N SER A 545 -47.13 -37.66 39.11
CA SER A 545 -48.16 -38.63 38.69
C SER A 545 -49.51 -38.20 38.05
N SER A 546 -50.00 -39.09 37.17
CA SER A 546 -51.44 -39.43 36.93
C SER A 546 -52.37 -38.39 36.27
N GLU A 547 -53.39 -38.75 35.47
CA GLU A 547 -53.80 -40.05 34.88
C GLU A 547 -54.77 -39.83 33.68
N LEU A 548 -54.97 -40.91 32.90
CA LEU A 548 -56.20 -41.38 32.21
C LEU A 548 -57.17 -40.40 31.48
N GLU A 549 -57.40 -40.74 30.20
CA GLU A 549 -58.71 -40.86 29.54
C GLU A 549 -59.53 -39.56 29.22
N ASP A 550 -60.45 -39.53 28.25
CA ASP A 550 -61.19 -40.63 27.63
C ASP A 550 -61.61 -40.42 26.15
N HIS A 551 -62.04 -41.53 25.49
CA HIS A 551 -63.09 -41.74 24.45
C HIS A 551 -63.67 -40.59 23.56
N LEU A 552 -64.20 -40.78 22.33
CA LEU A 552 -64.53 -41.95 21.45
C LEU A 552 -64.82 -41.49 19.98
N HIS A 553 -64.75 -42.41 19.00
CA HIS A 553 -65.55 -42.61 17.74
C HIS A 553 -66.26 -41.44 16.96
N PHE A 554 -66.62 -41.53 15.66
CA PHE A 554 -66.30 -42.38 14.49
C PHE A 554 -66.83 -41.65 13.23
N SER A 555 -66.23 -41.86 12.05
CA SER A 555 -66.95 -42.16 10.78
C SER A 555 -65.96 -42.46 9.66
N ALA A 556 -66.34 -43.31 8.71
CA ALA A 556 -65.53 -43.77 7.57
C ALA A 556 -66.35 -43.67 6.28
N ILE A 557 -65.78 -44.19 5.18
CA ILE A 557 -66.39 -44.72 3.91
C ILE A 557 -65.78 -44.05 2.66
N PRO A 558 -65.25 -44.83 1.68
CA PRO A 558 -64.73 -46.21 1.75
C PRO A 558 -63.38 -46.41 1.05
N LEU A 559 -62.89 -47.65 1.08
CA LEU A 559 -61.93 -48.21 0.12
C LEU A 559 -62.71 -48.93 -1.01
N ASP A 560 -62.04 -49.20 -2.13
CA ASP A 560 -62.32 -50.41 -2.93
C ASP A 560 -60.99 -50.98 -3.48
N PRO A 561 -60.80 -52.32 -3.62
CA PRO A 561 -59.46 -52.91 -3.75
C PRO A 561 -59.29 -53.93 -4.91
N ASP A 562 -58.08 -54.52 -5.00
CA ASP A 562 -57.84 -55.92 -5.38
C ASP A 562 -58.10 -56.36 -6.87
N PRO A 563 -57.76 -57.61 -7.28
CA PRO A 563 -56.47 -58.31 -7.11
C PRO A 563 -56.06 -59.13 -8.38
N MET A 564 -55.47 -60.34 -8.20
CA MET A 564 -55.13 -61.40 -9.18
C MET A 564 -53.85 -61.17 -10.02
N VAL A 565 -52.98 -62.14 -10.33
CA VAL A 565 -52.71 -63.54 -9.89
C VAL A 565 -51.18 -63.73 -10.13
N GLY A 566 -50.35 -64.32 -9.25
CA GLY A 566 -50.31 -65.73 -8.84
C GLY A 566 -49.45 -66.57 -9.81
N ASP A 567 -48.73 -67.63 -9.44
CA ASP A 567 -48.37 -68.17 -8.12
C ASP A 567 -47.19 -69.18 -8.25
N THR A 568 -46.71 -69.74 -7.14
CA THR A 568 -45.96 -71.02 -6.98
C THR A 568 -44.49 -71.18 -7.43
N LEU A 569 -43.64 -71.33 -6.40
CA LEU A 569 -42.70 -72.46 -6.16
C LEU A 569 -41.27 -72.53 -6.81
N TYR A 570 -40.29 -72.24 -5.94
CA TYR A 570 -39.10 -73.07 -5.61
C TYR A 570 -37.81 -73.10 -6.48
N VAL A 571 -36.81 -72.35 -5.98
CA VAL A 571 -35.46 -72.80 -5.57
C VAL A 571 -34.25 -72.70 -6.54
N SER A 572 -33.18 -72.13 -5.94
CA SER A 572 -31.73 -72.26 -6.21
C SER A 572 -31.01 -71.28 -7.18
N SER A 573 -30.22 -70.41 -6.55
CA SER A 573 -28.86 -69.94 -6.94
C SER A 573 -28.60 -69.14 -8.23
N THR A 574 -28.33 -67.84 -8.02
CA THR A 574 -27.22 -67.04 -8.61
C THR A 574 -27.18 -66.74 -10.13
N SER A 575 -27.57 -65.52 -10.53
CA SER A 575 -26.66 -64.39 -10.88
C SER A 575 -27.22 -63.35 -11.90
N SER A 576 -26.86 -62.06 -11.68
CA SER A 576 -26.88 -60.92 -12.65
C SER A 576 -28.22 -60.37 -13.19
N GLY A 577 -28.30 -59.09 -13.65
CA GLY A 577 -29.43 -58.69 -14.53
C GLY A 577 -29.87 -57.25 -14.88
N HIS A 578 -29.26 -56.13 -14.46
CA HIS A 578 -29.55 -54.73 -14.96
C HIS A 578 -30.98 -54.11 -14.76
N GLY A 579 -31.08 -52.77 -14.86
CA GLY A 579 -32.29 -51.93 -14.61
C GLY A 579 -33.02 -51.43 -15.88
N PRO A 580 -33.89 -50.38 -15.84
CA PRO A 580 -33.53 -49.02 -15.35
C PRO A 580 -34.66 -48.16 -14.67
N SER A 581 -34.38 -46.86 -14.42
CA SER A 581 -35.31 -45.73 -14.06
C SER A 581 -35.97 -45.73 -12.65
N VAL A 582 -35.85 -44.71 -11.76
CA VAL A 582 -36.26 -43.25 -11.79
C VAL A 582 -37.75 -43.07 -11.42
N ILE A 583 -38.22 -42.30 -10.41
CA ILE A 583 -37.61 -41.31 -9.48
C ILE A 583 -38.40 -41.18 -8.13
N THR A 584 -37.94 -40.34 -7.17
CA THR A 584 -38.54 -39.89 -5.86
C THR A 584 -38.17 -40.59 -4.53
N SER A 585 -37.24 -39.94 -3.80
CA SER A 585 -37.13 -39.73 -2.33
C SER A 585 -37.86 -40.64 -1.33
N PRO A 586 -37.11 -41.19 -0.34
CA PRO A 586 -37.00 -40.48 0.95
C PRO A 586 -35.56 -40.23 1.44
N ALA A 587 -35.39 -39.38 2.45
CA ALA A 587 -34.08 -39.01 3.02
C ALA A 587 -33.64 -39.95 4.16
N PRO A 588 -32.32 -40.19 4.30
CA PRO A 588 -31.70 -39.89 5.59
C PRO A 588 -30.27 -39.28 5.52
N SER A 589 -29.85 -38.78 6.68
CA SER A 589 -28.55 -38.19 7.03
C SER A 589 -27.28 -38.93 6.61
N TYR A 590 -26.19 -38.19 6.35
CA TYR A 590 -24.85 -38.50 6.91
C TYR A 590 -23.95 -37.25 7.03
N ILE A 591 -23.49 -36.94 8.25
CA ILE A 591 -22.41 -35.97 8.51
C ILE A 591 -21.23 -36.73 9.11
N ALA A 592 -20.37 -37.28 8.26
CA ALA A 592 -19.11 -37.91 8.68
C ALA A 592 -18.10 -37.96 7.52
N HIS A 593 -17.06 -37.12 7.61
CA HIS A 593 -15.64 -37.33 7.24
C HIS A 593 -14.95 -36.00 6.86
N LEU A 594 -14.44 -35.31 7.90
CA LEU A 594 -13.57 -34.13 7.79
C LEU A 594 -12.47 -34.26 8.87
N PRO A 595 -11.19 -33.94 8.61
CA PRO A 595 -10.09 -34.25 9.53
C PRO A 595 -10.18 -33.60 10.91
N SER A 596 -9.76 -34.34 11.94
CA SER A 596 -10.02 -34.09 13.36
C SER A 596 -9.17 -33.01 14.03
N LYS A 597 -8.78 -31.94 13.31
CA LYS A 597 -8.05 -30.78 13.89
C LYS A 597 -8.78 -29.43 13.82
N LEU A 598 -9.94 -29.34 13.14
CA LEU A 598 -10.66 -28.07 12.94
C LEU A 598 -11.96 -27.91 13.76
N LYS A 599 -12.18 -28.71 14.81
CA LYS A 599 -13.41 -28.65 15.64
C LYS A 599 -13.35 -27.79 16.91
N ASN A 600 -12.20 -27.22 17.26
CA ASN A 600 -12.02 -26.53 18.55
C ASN A 600 -12.23 -25.01 18.53
N PHE A 601 -12.52 -24.39 17.38
CA PHE A 601 -12.53 -22.91 17.28
C PHE A 601 -13.88 -22.21 17.50
N PHE A 602 -15.01 -22.91 17.47
CA PHE A 602 -16.33 -22.31 17.71
C PHE A 602 -17.25 -23.19 18.57
N ARG A 603 -17.12 -23.07 19.89
CA ARG A 603 -18.24 -23.23 20.82
C ARG A 603 -18.00 -22.43 22.10
N ILE A 604 -18.49 -21.19 22.10
CA ILE A 604 -18.68 -20.41 23.33
C ILE A 604 -19.73 -21.15 24.17
N ASN A 605 -19.52 -21.24 25.49
CA ASN A 605 -20.62 -21.45 26.41
C ASN A 605 -20.36 -20.69 27.72
N VAL A 606 -21.42 -20.13 28.30
CA VAL A 606 -21.35 -19.32 29.53
C VAL A 606 -21.50 -20.25 30.74
N SER A 607 -20.68 -20.03 31.78
CA SER A 607 -20.85 -20.68 33.09
C SER A 607 -20.74 -19.67 34.23
N SER A 608 -21.80 -19.57 35.03
CA SER A 608 -21.95 -18.61 36.13
C SER A 608 -21.28 -19.05 37.45
N HIS A 609 -20.83 -18.08 38.25
CA HIS A 609 -20.41 -18.32 39.64
C HIS A 609 -21.58 -18.67 40.58
N LYS A 610 -21.43 -19.75 41.37
CA LYS A 610 -21.72 -19.84 42.81
C LYS A 610 -20.59 -20.70 43.42
N LYS A 611 -19.86 -20.34 44.49
CA LYS A 611 -20.14 -19.81 45.86
C LYS A 611 -20.21 -20.92 46.93
N GLU A 612 -19.04 -21.23 47.49
CA GLU A 612 -18.79 -21.77 48.84
C GLU A 612 -17.37 -21.34 49.26
N THR A 613 -16.95 -21.30 50.54
CA THR A 613 -17.50 -20.51 51.67
C THR A 613 -16.34 -20.16 52.64
N SER A 614 -16.55 -19.25 53.61
CA SER A 614 -15.71 -18.99 54.82
C SER A 614 -14.18 -18.74 54.65
N THR A 615 -13.61 -17.54 54.80
CA THR A 615 -13.39 -16.72 56.02
C THR A 615 -12.31 -17.23 57.00
N ASN A 616 -11.59 -16.28 57.61
CA ASN A 616 -10.49 -16.38 58.62
C ASN A 616 -9.09 -16.54 57.97
N SER A 617 -8.15 -15.58 58.08
CA SER A 617 -7.44 -15.01 59.26
C SER A 617 -6.41 -16.00 59.85
N SER A 618 -5.17 -15.65 60.18
CA SER A 618 -4.46 -14.34 60.26
C SER A 618 -2.93 -14.57 60.35
N SER A 619 -2.13 -13.50 60.49
CA SER A 619 -0.81 -13.46 61.21
C SER A 619 0.36 -14.29 60.61
N THR A 620 1.66 -13.97 60.78
CA THR A 620 2.40 -12.81 61.35
C THR A 620 3.87 -12.82 60.86
N ASN A 621 4.57 -11.70 61.02
CA ASN A 621 6.00 -11.52 61.35
C ASN A 621 7.08 -12.46 60.74
N GLY A 622 7.99 -11.87 59.95
CA GLY A 622 9.25 -11.31 60.48
C GLY A 622 10.35 -12.26 61.00
N GLY A 623 11.56 -12.07 60.46
CA GLY A 623 12.84 -12.68 60.89
C GLY A 623 13.66 -13.18 59.69
N GLU A 624 14.98 -13.08 59.57
CA GLU A 624 16.08 -12.21 60.02
C GLU A 624 17.40 -13.01 59.82
N LEU A 625 18.40 -12.39 59.17
CA LEU A 625 19.85 -12.55 59.41
C LEU A 625 20.61 -13.86 59.08
N GLY A 626 21.95 -13.73 58.98
CA GLY A 626 22.94 -14.73 58.54
C GLY A 626 23.66 -14.29 57.24
N GLU A 627 24.77 -13.53 57.23
CA GLU A 627 26.18 -13.87 57.61
C GLU A 627 26.89 -14.84 56.62
N MET A 628 28.20 -14.77 56.30
CA MET A 628 29.29 -13.82 56.63
C MET A 628 30.46 -13.92 55.60
N GLY A 629 31.44 -13.00 55.65
CA GLY A 629 32.81 -13.17 55.09
C GLY A 629 33.00 -12.82 53.59
N SER A 630 33.99 -12.04 53.11
CA SER A 630 35.46 -11.99 53.29
C SER A 630 36.24 -12.85 52.28
N SER A 631 37.35 -12.43 51.63
CA SER A 631 38.01 -11.11 51.48
C SER A 631 39.20 -11.22 50.49
N THR A 632 39.84 -10.09 50.11
CA THR A 632 41.28 -9.95 49.72
C THR A 632 41.83 -10.68 48.45
N SER A 633 42.87 -10.22 47.73
CA SER A 633 43.49 -8.88 47.48
C SER A 633 44.68 -9.01 46.47
N LEU A 634 45.32 -7.87 46.11
CA LEU A 634 46.66 -7.71 45.47
C LEU A 634 46.80 -7.97 43.95
N SER A 635 47.75 -7.37 43.20
CA SER A 635 48.36 -6.00 43.19
C SER A 635 49.35 -5.82 42.01
N SER A 636 49.77 -4.57 41.71
CA SER A 636 50.97 -4.16 40.92
C SER A 636 50.95 -4.39 39.39
N SER A 637 51.66 -3.63 38.53
CA SER A 637 52.41 -2.35 38.64
C SER A 637 52.63 -1.69 37.25
N LEU A 638 53.16 -0.45 37.21
CA LEU A 638 53.31 0.39 36.01
C LEU A 638 54.61 0.16 35.20
N SER A 639 54.61 0.53 33.92
CA SER A 639 55.73 1.21 33.21
C SER A 639 55.24 1.90 31.91
N ASN A 640 56.11 2.65 31.22
CA ASN A 640 55.71 3.83 30.41
C ASN A 640 55.78 3.71 28.87
N ASP A 641 55.04 4.62 28.22
CA ASP A 641 55.18 5.23 26.87
C ASP A 641 55.37 4.38 25.59
N GLY A 642 54.50 4.63 24.60
CA GLY A 642 54.48 3.88 23.31
C GLY A 642 53.89 4.58 22.07
N SER A 643 53.61 5.89 22.13
CA SER A 643 53.20 6.77 21.00
C SER A 643 51.77 6.65 20.40
N TYR A 644 51.36 7.76 19.77
CA TYR A 644 50.23 7.99 18.84
C TYR A 644 48.91 7.22 19.01
N ASN A 645 47.99 7.81 19.80
CA ASN A 645 46.56 7.56 19.71
C ASN A 645 45.82 8.82 19.23
N GLN A 646 45.65 9.00 17.91
CA GLN A 646 45.03 10.20 17.34
C GLN A 646 43.55 9.97 17.01
N LYS A 647 42.67 10.76 17.63
CA LYS A 647 41.20 10.68 17.44
C LYS A 647 40.81 11.01 16.00
N LEU A 648 40.39 9.99 15.22
CA LEU A 648 39.77 10.17 13.92
C LEU A 648 38.41 10.88 14.05
N ARG A 649 38.42 12.21 13.88
CA ARG A 649 37.20 13.00 13.66
C ARG A 649 36.58 12.58 12.33
N ARG A 650 35.32 12.15 12.33
CA ARG A 650 34.47 12.26 11.13
C ARG A 650 34.30 13.75 10.83
N VAL A 651 34.82 14.21 9.69
CA VAL A 651 34.64 15.58 9.19
C VAL A 651 33.94 15.47 7.83
N ALA A 652 32.87 16.23 7.65
CA ALA A 652 32.14 16.28 6.38
C ALA A 652 32.99 16.96 5.30
N SER A 653 32.90 16.44 4.08
CA SER A 653 33.52 17.01 2.89
C SER A 653 32.45 17.38 1.85
N ALA A 654 31.91 18.59 1.98
CA ALA A 654 31.48 19.32 0.79
C ALA A 654 32.75 19.73 0.00
N PRO A 655 32.73 19.72 -1.34
CA PRO A 655 33.89 20.11 -2.13
C PRO A 655 34.18 21.60 -1.95
N ASN A 656 35.46 21.97 -1.98
CA ASN A 656 35.84 23.37 -2.14
C ASN A 656 37.09 23.50 -3.00
N THR A 657 36.98 24.25 -4.08
CA THR A 657 38.01 24.43 -5.11
C THR A 657 39.22 25.18 -4.58
N LYS A 658 40.43 24.74 -4.96
CA LYS A 658 41.62 25.61 -5.01
C LYS A 658 42.04 25.81 -6.46
N ALA A 659 42.48 27.02 -6.77
CA ALA A 659 42.69 27.48 -8.13
C ALA A 659 44.01 26.99 -8.75
N LEU A 660 44.03 26.89 -10.08
CA LEU A 660 45.24 27.01 -10.89
C LEU A 660 45.51 28.50 -11.21
N ASN A 661 46.68 28.78 -11.78
CA ASN A 661 47.37 30.05 -11.63
C ASN A 661 47.54 30.81 -12.97
N GLU A 662 47.90 32.11 -12.87
CA GLU A 662 48.31 33.00 -13.98
C GLU A 662 47.21 33.46 -14.98
N LYS A 663 47.25 34.67 -15.57
CA LYS A 663 48.26 35.76 -15.56
C LYS A 663 47.64 37.15 -15.84
N ASN A 664 48.35 38.23 -15.44
CA ASN A 664 48.09 39.66 -15.72
C ASN A 664 46.79 40.24 -15.07
N SER A 665 46.68 41.49 -14.59
CA SER A 665 47.60 42.64 -14.34
C SER A 665 46.76 43.77 -13.67
N SER A 666 47.24 44.73 -12.87
CA SER A 666 48.52 45.04 -12.20
C SER A 666 48.36 46.31 -11.32
N HIS A 667 49.25 46.57 -10.33
CA HIS A 667 49.29 47.76 -9.45
C HIS A 667 48.10 47.91 -8.45
N SER A 668 48.21 48.54 -7.27
CA SER A 668 49.37 49.17 -6.57
C SER A 668 49.21 49.23 -5.02
N GLN A 669 50.32 48.91 -4.31
CA GLN A 669 50.88 49.60 -3.13
C GLN A 669 50.08 49.91 -1.83
N LEU A 670 50.78 49.67 -0.69
CA LEU A 670 50.75 50.40 0.59
C LEU A 670 49.47 50.28 1.48
N SER A 671 49.53 50.31 2.82
CA SER A 671 50.68 50.27 3.75
C SER A 671 50.29 49.75 5.16
N GLN A 672 51.32 49.57 5.99
CA GLN A 672 51.31 49.39 7.45
C GLN A 672 50.60 50.58 8.19
N GLN A 673 50.37 50.63 9.51
CA GLN A 673 51.07 50.02 10.67
C GLN A 673 50.27 50.23 12.01
N GLN A 674 50.79 49.71 13.14
CA GLN A 674 50.61 50.17 14.55
C GLN A 674 49.29 49.89 15.33
N ILE A 675 49.24 49.90 16.69
CA ILE A 675 50.09 49.30 17.78
C ILE A 675 49.45 49.52 19.19
N LEU A 676 49.82 48.72 20.22
CA LEU A 676 49.48 48.84 21.68
C LEU A 676 47.98 48.71 22.11
N GLY A 677 47.61 48.27 23.32
CA GLY A 677 48.35 47.51 24.37
C GLY A 677 48.02 47.88 25.84
N LYS A 678 47.96 46.86 26.74
CA LYS A 678 47.97 46.93 28.25
C LYS A 678 46.65 47.40 28.95
N HIS A 679 46.31 47.05 30.22
CA HIS A 679 46.79 46.07 31.24
C HIS A 679 45.73 45.90 32.38
N ASN A 680 45.66 44.70 33.03
CA ASN A 680 45.48 44.42 34.49
C ASN A 680 44.23 44.96 35.29
N ASN A 681 43.78 44.43 36.44
CA ASN A 681 44.13 43.25 37.27
C ASN A 681 42.97 42.88 38.25
N ASN A 682 42.90 41.59 38.68
CA ASN A 682 42.50 41.05 40.01
C ASN A 682 41.08 41.37 40.61
N GLU A 683 40.49 40.61 41.55
CA GLU A 683 40.90 39.40 42.28
C GLU A 683 39.73 38.45 42.68
N ASN A 684 40.04 37.39 43.46
CA ASN A 684 39.21 36.20 43.72
C ASN A 684 38.00 36.38 44.67
N LEU A 685 37.01 35.49 44.53
CA LEU A 685 36.31 34.89 45.68
C LEU A 685 35.74 33.51 45.30
N SER A 686 35.90 32.51 46.18
CA SER A 686 35.51 31.11 45.93
C SER A 686 34.78 30.50 47.13
N VAL A 687 33.67 29.82 46.88
CA VAL A 687 32.94 28.99 47.86
C VAL A 687 32.41 27.75 47.12
N PRO A 688 32.64 26.52 47.62
CA PRO A 688 32.26 25.30 46.91
C PRO A 688 30.81 24.87 47.21
N VAL A 689 30.14 24.31 46.19
CA VAL A 689 28.90 23.53 46.34
C VAL A 689 29.10 22.18 45.66
N ARG A 690 28.53 21.12 46.26
CA ARG A 690 28.78 19.72 45.90
C ARG A 690 28.32 19.38 44.46
N PRO A 691 28.91 18.35 43.82
CA PRO A 691 28.33 17.78 42.60
C PRO A 691 26.91 17.28 42.90
N LEU A 692 25.94 17.73 42.10
CA LEU A 692 24.62 17.10 42.08
C LEU A 692 24.73 15.76 41.36
N THR A 693 24.17 14.72 41.97
CA THR A 693 24.20 13.34 41.48
C THR A 693 23.71 13.25 40.03
N GLU A 694 24.37 12.45 39.20
CA GLU A 694 23.92 12.17 37.84
C GLU A 694 22.61 11.35 37.86
N MET A 695 21.47 12.03 37.95
CA MET A 695 20.22 11.44 37.50
C MET A 695 20.34 11.17 36.01
N LYS A 696 20.35 9.88 35.64
CA LYS A 696 20.32 9.42 34.24
C LYS A 696 19.27 10.23 33.48
N ARG A 697 19.70 11.02 32.49
CA ARG A 697 18.75 11.67 31.58
C ARG A 697 18.04 10.56 30.81
N SER A 698 16.73 10.42 31.06
CA SER A 698 15.88 9.51 30.30
C SER A 698 15.98 9.83 28.80
N GLY A 699 15.71 8.81 27.97
CA GLY A 699 15.97 8.85 26.53
C GLY A 699 15.41 10.09 25.85
N THR A 700 16.14 10.63 24.88
CA THR A 700 15.64 11.71 24.03
C THR A 700 14.51 11.15 23.17
N PHE A 701 13.25 11.36 23.57
CA PHE A 701 12.06 10.87 22.88
C PHE A 701 12.06 11.30 21.41
N LYS A 702 12.45 10.38 20.52
CA LYS A 702 12.39 10.55 19.07
C LYS A 702 11.07 9.96 18.59
N ARG A 703 10.11 10.81 18.27
CA ARG A 703 8.85 10.36 17.66
C ARG A 703 9.12 9.83 16.25
N THR A 704 8.83 8.56 16.01
CA THR A 704 8.74 7.97 14.66
C THR A 704 7.41 8.42 14.02
N TYR A 705 7.33 8.51 12.68
CA TYR A 705 6.04 8.60 11.97
C TYR A 705 5.89 7.39 11.09
N SER A 706 4.72 6.77 11.09
CA SER A 706 4.33 5.94 9.95
C SER A 706 4.09 6.83 8.73
N SER A 707 4.64 6.43 7.58
CA SER A 707 4.27 6.97 6.27
C SER A 707 2.83 6.61 5.87
N ASN A 708 2.25 5.60 6.53
CA ASN A 708 0.99 4.98 6.13
C ASN A 708 -0.10 5.31 7.17
N SER A 709 -1.05 6.16 6.78
CA SER A 709 -2.34 6.30 7.47
C SER A 709 -3.42 5.55 6.68
N ILE A 710 -4.00 4.50 7.26
CA ILE A 710 -5.05 3.71 6.61
C ILE A 710 -6.41 4.12 7.18
N LYS A 711 -7.28 4.70 6.33
CA LYS A 711 -8.68 4.99 6.67
C LYS A 711 -9.50 3.71 6.70
N ILE A 712 -10.09 3.34 7.84
CA ILE A 712 -11.02 2.21 7.96
C ILE A 712 -12.42 2.74 8.29
N LYS A 713 -13.42 2.34 7.48
CA LYS A 713 -14.85 2.75 7.58
C LYS A 713 -15.64 2.11 8.75
N ARG A 714 -15.01 1.28 9.59
CA ARG A 714 -15.63 0.67 10.78
C ARG A 714 -14.79 0.99 12.02
N VAL A 715 -15.43 1.60 13.01
CA VAL A 715 -14.83 2.01 14.28
C VAL A 715 -15.30 1.04 15.38
N GLU A 716 -14.41 0.25 15.97
CA GLU A 716 -14.73 -0.61 17.13
C GLU A 716 -14.76 0.15 18.48
N VAL A 717 -14.33 1.42 18.46
CA VAL A 717 -14.12 2.28 19.62
C VAL A 717 -15.25 3.31 19.70
N GLY A 718 -15.87 3.48 20.87
CA GLY A 718 -16.93 4.46 21.08
C GLY A 718 -16.73 5.30 22.35
N PRO A 719 -17.72 6.14 22.73
CA PRO A 719 -17.65 6.98 23.93
C PRO A 719 -17.30 6.16 25.18
N ASN A 720 -17.98 5.02 25.37
CA ASN A 720 -17.79 4.07 26.46
C ASN A 720 -16.37 3.50 26.58
N SER A 721 -15.58 3.51 25.49
CA SER A 721 -14.19 3.02 25.47
C SER A 721 -13.21 3.98 26.15
N PHE A 722 -13.63 5.21 26.44
CA PHE A 722 -12.81 6.25 27.07
C PHE A 722 -13.29 6.56 28.50
N GLN A 723 -12.35 6.93 29.36
CA GLN A 723 -12.59 7.52 30.67
C GLN A 723 -12.24 9.01 30.60
N LYS A 724 -13.20 9.87 30.94
CA LYS A 724 -13.01 11.32 31.01
C LYS A 724 -12.14 11.69 32.22
N VAL A 725 -11.08 12.47 31.98
CA VAL A 725 -10.09 12.88 33.00
C VAL A 725 -10.25 14.36 33.39
N LYS A 726 -10.27 15.27 32.41
CA LYS A 726 -10.32 16.72 32.67
C LYS A 726 -10.96 17.46 31.49
N LEU A 727 -11.58 18.62 31.75
CA LEU A 727 -11.94 19.58 30.70
C LEU A 727 -10.68 20.41 30.33
N LEU A 728 -10.28 20.39 29.06
CA LEU A 728 -9.13 21.13 28.54
C LEU A 728 -9.52 22.48 27.94
N GLY A 729 -10.66 22.54 27.24
CA GLY A 729 -11.13 23.73 26.53
C GLY A 729 -12.62 23.72 26.22
N LYS A 730 -13.17 24.88 25.85
CA LYS A 730 -14.58 25.08 25.48
C LYS A 730 -14.67 25.99 24.26
N GLY A 731 -15.29 25.52 23.18
CA GLY A 731 -15.52 26.28 21.96
C GLY A 731 -17.00 26.65 21.75
N ASP A 732 -17.32 27.18 20.58
CA ASP A 732 -18.68 27.65 20.20
C ASP A 732 -19.78 26.58 20.32
N VAL A 733 -19.47 25.37 19.84
CA VAL A 733 -20.43 24.28 19.57
C VAL A 733 -20.04 22.98 20.28
N GLY A 734 -19.04 23.02 21.16
CA GLY A 734 -18.46 21.83 21.78
C GLY A 734 -17.44 22.10 22.87
N LYS A 735 -16.92 21.02 23.46
CA LYS A 735 -15.91 21.02 24.54
C LYS A 735 -14.76 20.09 24.15
N VAL A 736 -13.54 20.38 24.62
CA VAL A 736 -12.37 19.50 24.46
C VAL A 736 -12.02 18.88 25.82
N TYR A 737 -12.04 17.56 25.91
CA TYR A 737 -11.72 16.81 27.11
C TYR A 737 -10.38 16.08 26.98
N LEU A 738 -9.61 16.02 28.06
CA LEU A 738 -8.60 14.99 28.24
C LEU A 738 -9.33 13.69 28.58
N VAL A 739 -9.08 12.65 27.79
CA VAL A 739 -9.62 11.31 28.02
C VAL A 739 -8.49 10.29 28.05
N LYS A 740 -8.72 9.20 28.79
CA LYS A 740 -7.85 8.03 28.86
C LYS A 740 -8.57 6.85 28.22
N GLU A 741 -7.97 6.17 27.26
CA GLU A 741 -8.58 4.96 26.70
C GLU A 741 -8.55 3.82 27.73
N LYS A 742 -9.70 3.15 27.95
CA LYS A 742 -9.85 2.10 28.96
C LYS A 742 -9.06 0.82 28.62
N LYS A 743 -8.80 0.54 27.33
CA LYS A 743 -7.99 -0.62 26.87
C LYS A 743 -6.49 -0.38 27.05
N THR A 744 -5.95 0.65 26.39
CA THR A 744 -4.50 0.91 26.28
C THR A 744 -3.91 1.77 27.39
N SER A 745 -4.76 2.42 28.20
CA SER A 745 -4.37 3.50 29.11
C SER A 745 -3.79 4.78 28.46
N LYS A 746 -3.75 4.88 27.11
CA LYS A 746 -3.21 6.03 26.37
C LYS A 746 -4.10 7.28 26.52
N LEU A 747 -3.49 8.46 26.50
CA LEU A 747 -4.17 9.76 26.69
C LEU A 747 -4.44 10.47 25.35
N TYR A 748 -5.65 11.00 25.20
CA TYR A 748 -6.12 11.69 24.00
C TYR A 748 -6.86 12.99 24.33
N ALA A 749 -6.87 13.94 23.38
CA ALA A 749 -7.70 15.13 23.43
C ALA A 749 -8.96 14.93 22.57
N MET A 750 -10.13 14.80 23.20
CA MET A 750 -11.40 14.52 22.52
C MET A 750 -12.23 15.80 22.37
N LYS A 751 -12.38 16.31 21.14
CA LYS A 751 -13.30 17.41 20.78
C LYS A 751 -14.70 16.80 20.63
N VAL A 752 -15.62 17.16 21.53
CA VAL A 752 -17.02 16.70 21.54
C VAL A 752 -17.92 17.85 21.08
N LEU A 753 -18.60 17.66 19.96
CA LEU A 753 -19.40 18.66 19.26
C LEU A 753 -20.88 18.26 19.31
N SER A 754 -21.80 19.19 19.59
CA SER A 754 -23.25 18.89 19.63
C SER A 754 -23.89 19.06 18.26
N LYS A 755 -24.54 18.00 17.75
CA LYS A 755 -25.28 18.03 16.48
C LYS A 755 -26.36 19.11 16.49
N LYS A 756 -27.16 19.19 17.56
CA LYS A 756 -28.23 20.18 17.76
C LYS A 756 -27.72 21.64 17.63
N GLU A 757 -26.61 21.97 18.27
CA GLU A 757 -26.04 23.34 18.20
C GLU A 757 -25.28 23.60 16.88
N MET A 758 -24.69 22.56 16.26
CA MET A 758 -24.06 22.67 14.93
C MET A 758 -25.06 22.95 13.80
N ILE A 759 -26.23 22.28 13.83
CA ILE A 759 -27.35 22.55 12.91
C ILE A 759 -27.80 24.00 13.09
N LYS A 760 -28.16 24.37 14.32
CA LYS A 760 -28.64 25.72 14.69
C LYS A 760 -27.68 26.86 14.33
N ARG A 761 -26.37 26.60 14.25
CA ARG A 761 -25.34 27.60 13.86
C ARG A 761 -24.77 27.41 12.45
N ASN A 762 -25.34 26.53 11.61
CA ASN A 762 -24.85 26.20 10.27
C ASN A 762 -23.34 25.87 10.22
N LYS A 763 -22.83 25.13 11.23
CA LYS A 763 -21.42 24.71 11.32
C LYS A 763 -21.12 23.32 10.74
N ILE A 764 -22.12 22.57 10.25
CA ILE A 764 -21.97 21.18 9.74
C ILE A 764 -20.78 21.03 8.77
N LYS A 765 -20.78 21.80 7.67
CA LYS A 765 -19.73 21.76 6.63
C LYS A 765 -18.33 22.12 7.15
N ARG A 766 -18.20 22.74 8.33
CA ARG A 766 -16.91 23.07 8.95
C ARG A 766 -16.34 21.90 9.75
N ALA A 767 -17.19 21.17 10.47
CA ALA A 767 -16.76 20.00 11.23
C ALA A 767 -16.35 18.84 10.31
N LEU A 768 -17.06 18.66 9.18
CA LEU A 768 -16.68 17.70 8.14
C LEU A 768 -15.33 18.09 7.50
N ALA A 769 -15.13 19.37 7.15
CA ALA A 769 -13.85 19.83 6.62
C ALA A 769 -12.69 19.75 7.63
N GLU A 770 -12.93 20.03 8.92
CA GLU A 770 -11.93 19.81 9.97
C GLU A 770 -11.56 18.32 10.09
N GLN A 771 -12.55 17.42 10.11
CA GLN A 771 -12.32 15.99 10.13
C GLN A 771 -11.53 15.53 8.91
N GLU A 772 -11.92 15.96 7.71
CA GLU A 772 -11.24 15.62 6.45
C GLU A 772 -9.76 16.01 6.50
N ILE A 773 -9.47 17.29 6.79
CA ILE A 773 -8.11 17.83 6.87
C ILE A 773 -7.28 17.06 7.91
N LEU A 774 -7.84 16.80 9.09
CA LEU A 774 -7.13 16.07 10.16
C LEU A 774 -6.95 14.58 9.83
N ALA A 775 -7.82 13.98 9.02
CA ALA A 775 -7.73 12.58 8.58
C ALA A 775 -6.85 12.39 7.33
N THR A 776 -6.47 13.46 6.62
CA THR A 776 -5.49 13.43 5.51
C THR A 776 -4.12 13.96 5.91
N SER A 777 -4.02 14.85 6.91
CA SER A 777 -2.77 15.50 7.29
C SER A 777 -1.84 14.58 8.09
N ASN A 778 -0.67 14.28 7.52
CA ASN A 778 0.42 13.57 8.21
C ASN A 778 1.68 14.45 8.17
N HIS A 779 1.83 15.35 9.15
CA HIS A 779 2.91 16.34 9.19
C HIS A 779 3.38 16.62 10.62
N PRO A 780 4.70 16.79 10.88
CA PRO A 780 5.27 16.91 12.22
C PRO A 780 4.75 18.02 13.12
N PHE A 781 4.15 19.06 12.54
CA PHE A 781 3.67 20.26 13.25
C PHE A 781 2.15 20.45 13.11
N ILE A 782 1.40 19.37 12.90
CA ILE A 782 -0.08 19.35 12.83
C ILE A 782 -0.60 18.26 13.77
N VAL A 783 -1.67 18.56 14.53
CA VAL A 783 -2.30 17.61 15.45
C VAL A 783 -2.84 16.39 14.71
N THR A 784 -2.43 15.17 15.11
CA THR A 784 -2.92 13.91 14.54
C THR A 784 -4.33 13.57 15.07
N LEU A 785 -5.21 13.11 14.19
CA LEU A 785 -6.52 12.51 14.52
C LEU A 785 -6.42 10.98 14.45
N TYR A 786 -6.79 10.29 15.54
CA TYR A 786 -6.74 8.83 15.65
C TYR A 786 -8.11 8.18 15.35
N HIS A 787 -9.18 8.75 15.91
CA HIS A 787 -10.55 8.24 15.75
C HIS A 787 -11.55 9.37 15.56
N SER A 788 -12.56 9.11 14.75
CA SER A 788 -13.74 9.96 14.56
C SER A 788 -15.00 9.09 14.56
N PHE A 789 -15.97 9.43 15.41
CA PHE A 789 -17.21 8.66 15.58
C PHE A 789 -18.36 9.54 16.05
N GLN A 790 -19.59 9.02 16.01
CA GLN A 790 -20.80 9.72 16.45
C GLN A 790 -21.69 8.92 17.40
N SER A 791 -22.44 9.64 18.22
CA SER A 791 -23.61 9.15 18.95
C SER A 791 -24.88 9.78 18.36
N GLU A 792 -26.03 9.59 19.00
CA GLU A 792 -27.30 10.20 18.59
C GLU A 792 -27.21 11.75 18.61
N ASP A 793 -26.61 12.33 19.66
CA ASP A 793 -26.60 13.77 19.92
C ASP A 793 -25.27 14.49 19.62
N TYR A 794 -24.16 13.73 19.53
CA TYR A 794 -22.81 14.29 19.49
C TYR A 794 -21.93 13.68 18.37
N LEU A 795 -20.90 14.44 18.00
CA LEU A 795 -19.77 14.03 17.17
C LEU A 795 -18.49 14.11 18.02
N TYR A 796 -17.56 13.16 17.83
CA TYR A 796 -16.35 13.03 18.63
C TYR A 796 -15.12 12.93 17.71
N LEU A 797 -14.12 13.79 17.95
CA LEU A 797 -12.80 13.73 17.30
C LEU A 797 -11.74 13.45 18.37
N CYS A 798 -11.13 12.27 18.35
CA CYS A 798 -10.07 11.85 19.27
C CYS A 798 -8.70 12.16 18.67
N MET A 799 -8.05 13.19 19.19
CA MET A 799 -6.82 13.78 18.67
C MET A 799 -5.64 13.61 19.63
N GLU A 800 -4.43 13.91 19.15
CA GLU A 800 -3.22 13.94 19.96
C GLU A 800 -3.32 14.92 21.14
N TYR A 801 -2.95 14.46 22.34
CA TYR A 801 -2.92 15.30 23.53
C TYR A 801 -1.61 16.11 23.64
N CYS A 802 -1.63 17.35 23.16
CA CYS A 802 -0.51 18.27 23.26
C CYS A 802 -0.29 18.78 24.71
N MET A 803 0.44 18.00 25.51
CA MET A 803 0.71 18.24 26.95
C MET A 803 1.29 19.64 27.29
N GLY A 804 1.90 20.35 26.33
CA GLY A 804 2.43 21.69 26.52
C GLY A 804 1.38 22.81 26.52
N GLY A 805 0.13 22.53 26.11
CA GLY A 805 -0.98 23.48 26.14
C GLY A 805 -0.94 24.57 25.07
N GLU A 806 -1.79 25.59 25.24
CA GLU A 806 -1.88 26.77 24.36
C GLU A 806 -0.55 27.54 24.30
N PHE A 807 -0.01 27.76 23.09
CA PHE A 807 1.17 28.60 22.88
C PHE A 807 0.94 30.03 23.39
N PHE A 808 -0.27 30.58 23.19
CA PHE A 808 -0.69 31.84 23.79
C PHE A 808 -0.48 31.91 25.31
N ARG A 809 -0.82 30.83 26.05
CA ARG A 809 -0.59 30.78 27.50
C ARG A 809 0.91 30.76 27.81
N ALA A 810 1.70 29.98 27.07
CA ALA A 810 3.15 29.96 27.25
C ALA A 810 3.76 31.36 27.09
N LEU A 811 3.35 32.12 26.05
CA LEU A 811 3.71 33.53 25.87
C LEU A 811 3.27 34.42 27.05
N GLN A 812 2.01 34.32 27.49
CA GLN A 812 1.50 35.10 28.62
C GLN A 812 2.24 34.84 29.94
N THR A 813 2.78 33.63 30.13
CA THR A 813 3.55 33.26 31.34
C THR A 813 5.03 33.65 31.29
N ARG A 814 5.56 34.09 30.15
CA ARG A 814 6.96 34.53 30.03
C ARG A 814 7.14 35.97 30.55
N PRO A 815 8.27 36.30 31.18
CA PRO A 815 8.60 37.69 31.54
C PRO A 815 8.63 38.55 30.27
N GLY A 816 8.08 39.76 30.35
CA GLY A 816 7.90 40.65 29.19
C GLY A 816 6.75 40.29 28.23
N LYS A 817 6.09 39.12 28.40
CA LYS A 817 5.01 38.60 27.53
C LYS A 817 5.38 38.53 26.04
N CYS A 818 6.66 38.37 25.73
CA CYS A 818 7.20 38.37 24.38
C CYS A 818 8.21 37.23 24.15
N LEU A 819 8.60 37.07 22.89
CA LEU A 819 9.71 36.21 22.47
C LEU A 819 10.93 37.07 22.12
N LEU A 820 12.11 36.47 22.23
CA LEU A 820 13.31 36.99 21.57
C LEU A 820 13.17 36.80 20.05
N GLU A 821 13.87 37.61 19.25
CA GLU A 821 13.72 37.57 17.79
C GLU A 821 14.15 36.22 17.18
N GLU A 822 15.14 35.54 17.77
CA GLU A 822 15.54 34.18 17.39
C GLU A 822 14.50 33.13 17.82
N ASP A 823 13.92 33.23 19.02
CA ASP A 823 12.82 32.35 19.47
C ASP A 823 11.61 32.48 18.54
N ALA A 824 11.27 33.71 18.14
CA ALA A 824 10.17 33.99 17.22
C ALA A 824 10.45 33.45 15.81
N LYS A 825 11.71 33.53 15.34
CA LYS A 825 12.16 32.97 14.05
C LYS A 825 12.04 31.45 14.00
N PHE A 826 12.35 30.77 15.10
CA PHE A 826 12.16 29.33 15.24
C PHE A 826 10.68 28.93 15.02
N TYR A 827 9.77 29.46 15.81
CA TYR A 827 8.35 29.10 15.72
C TYR A 827 7.69 29.58 14.43
N ALA A 828 8.09 30.73 13.89
CA ALA A 828 7.63 31.17 12.58
C ALA A 828 8.04 30.19 11.47
N ALA A 829 9.22 29.55 11.56
CA ALA A 829 9.64 28.54 10.60
C ALA A 829 8.85 27.23 10.71
N GLU A 830 8.55 26.75 11.93
CA GLU A 830 7.68 25.58 12.12
C GLU A 830 6.27 25.82 11.57
N VAL A 831 5.68 26.99 11.85
CA VAL A 831 4.38 27.42 11.32
C VAL A 831 4.39 27.52 9.80
N ILE A 832 5.43 28.09 9.19
CA ILE A 832 5.55 28.18 7.73
C ILE A 832 5.65 26.78 7.09
N ALA A 833 6.37 25.83 7.69
CA ALA A 833 6.42 24.46 7.21
C ALA A 833 5.04 23.76 7.27
N ALA A 834 4.30 23.95 8.36
CA ALA A 834 2.94 23.39 8.49
C ALA A 834 1.95 24.01 7.48
N LEU A 835 2.01 25.32 7.26
CA LEU A 835 1.15 26.01 6.29
C LEU A 835 1.52 25.67 4.84
N GLU A 836 2.81 25.50 4.53
CA GLU A 836 3.26 25.02 3.23
C GLU A 836 2.71 23.63 2.93
N TYR A 837 2.84 22.69 3.87
CA TYR A 837 2.28 21.34 3.75
C TYR A 837 0.75 21.38 3.51
N LEU A 838 0.02 22.19 4.26
CA LEU A 838 -1.43 22.34 4.08
C LEU A 838 -1.77 22.87 2.67
N HIS A 839 -1.05 23.88 2.18
CA HIS A 839 -1.25 24.37 0.80
C HIS A 839 -0.87 23.32 -0.26
N LEU A 840 0.16 22.49 -0.03
CA LEU A 840 0.50 21.36 -0.92
C LEU A 840 -0.62 20.32 -0.99
N MET A 841 -1.33 20.10 0.13
CA MET A 841 -2.55 19.28 0.19
C MET A 841 -3.82 20.01 -0.29
N GLY A 842 -3.68 21.20 -0.87
CA GLY A 842 -4.82 21.99 -1.37
C GLY A 842 -5.70 22.61 -0.28
N PHE A 843 -5.26 22.67 0.97
CA PHE A 843 -6.00 23.24 2.10
C PHE A 843 -5.46 24.59 2.56
N ILE A 844 -6.38 25.50 2.87
CA ILE A 844 -6.09 26.90 3.21
C ILE A 844 -6.52 27.13 4.66
N TYR A 845 -5.55 27.21 5.56
CA TYR A 845 -5.76 27.47 6.98
C TYR A 845 -5.95 28.98 7.23
N ARG A 846 -7.05 29.38 7.88
CA ARG A 846 -7.48 30.79 7.96
C ARG A 846 -7.61 31.37 9.37
N ASP A 847 -7.37 30.58 10.42
CA ASP A 847 -7.51 31.02 11.82
C ASP A 847 -6.14 31.01 12.55
N LEU A 848 -5.16 31.70 11.97
CA LEU A 848 -3.80 31.73 12.50
C LEU A 848 -3.66 32.76 13.63
N LYS A 849 -3.87 32.27 14.84
CA LYS A 849 -3.74 32.99 16.12
C LYS A 849 -3.00 32.13 17.15
N PRO A 850 -2.28 32.72 18.13
CA PRO A 850 -1.48 31.97 19.11
C PRO A 850 -2.26 30.96 19.97
N GLU A 851 -3.59 31.08 20.03
CA GLU A 851 -4.49 30.17 20.76
C GLU A 851 -4.68 28.82 20.05
N ASN A 852 -4.65 28.79 18.70
CA ASN A 852 -4.82 27.58 17.91
C ASN A 852 -3.48 26.84 17.66
N ILE A 853 -2.38 27.41 18.14
CA ILE A 853 -1.05 26.79 18.16
C ILE A 853 -0.89 26.12 19.53
N LEU A 854 -0.71 24.80 19.55
CA LEU A 854 -0.44 24.04 20.77
C LEU A 854 1.05 23.67 20.86
N LEU A 855 1.53 23.38 22.07
CA LEU A 855 2.88 22.86 22.29
C LEU A 855 2.84 21.35 22.59
N HIS A 856 3.61 20.56 21.84
CA HIS A 856 3.92 19.17 22.20
C HIS A 856 4.83 19.13 23.45
N GLN A 857 4.92 17.99 24.15
CA GLN A 857 5.76 17.86 25.36
C GLN A 857 7.25 18.18 25.14
N SER A 858 7.74 18.06 23.90
CA SER A 858 9.12 18.41 23.52
C SER A 858 9.34 19.90 23.24
N GLY A 859 8.28 20.71 23.19
CA GLY A 859 8.33 22.14 22.87
C GLY A 859 8.13 22.53 21.39
N HIS A 860 8.00 21.57 20.47
CA HIS A 860 7.62 21.86 19.08
C HIS A 860 6.15 22.27 19.00
N ILE A 861 5.80 23.14 18.04
CA ILE A 861 4.41 23.55 17.83
C ILE A 861 3.59 22.51 17.05
N MET A 862 2.29 22.50 17.34
CA MET A 862 1.28 21.69 16.66
C MET A 862 0.11 22.60 16.27
N LEU A 863 -0.20 22.75 14.98
CA LEU A 863 -1.40 23.45 14.52
C LEU A 863 -2.65 22.62 14.82
N SER A 864 -3.69 23.29 15.31
CA SER A 864 -4.97 22.69 15.74
C SER A 864 -6.16 23.60 15.38
N ASP A 865 -7.38 23.10 15.57
CA ASP A 865 -8.65 23.81 15.35
C ASP A 865 -8.82 24.34 13.91
N PHE A 866 -9.31 23.46 13.03
CA PHE A 866 -9.44 23.72 11.60
C PHE A 866 -10.83 24.26 11.22
N ASP A 867 -11.65 24.66 12.20
CA ASP A 867 -13.04 25.17 12.12
C ASP A 867 -13.29 26.22 11.00
N LEU A 868 -12.27 27.01 10.63
CA LEU A 868 -12.36 28.04 9.57
C LEU A 868 -11.54 27.74 8.31
N SER A 869 -10.88 26.59 8.21
CA SER A 869 -10.10 26.21 7.02
C SER A 869 -11.00 26.04 5.79
N LYS A 870 -10.41 26.00 4.60
CA LYS A 870 -11.14 25.74 3.35
C LYS A 870 -10.23 25.00 2.36
N GLN A 871 -10.78 24.04 1.62
CA GLN A 871 -10.15 23.48 0.42
C GLN A 871 -10.06 24.57 -0.69
N SER A 872 -8.98 24.50 -1.46
CA SER A 872 -8.77 25.28 -2.68
C SER A 872 -9.56 24.68 -3.86
N HIS A 873 -9.63 25.41 -4.97
CA HIS A 873 -10.29 24.92 -6.18
C HIS A 873 -9.39 23.89 -6.89
N PRO A 874 -9.89 22.81 -7.52
CA PRO A 874 -9.03 21.83 -8.20
C PRO A 874 -8.12 22.44 -9.28
N ALA A 875 -8.64 23.42 -10.04
CA ALA A 875 -7.87 24.18 -11.03
C ALA A 875 -6.76 25.10 -10.43
N ASN A 876 -6.65 25.16 -9.10
CA ASN A 876 -5.73 26.04 -8.36
C ASN A 876 -4.66 25.25 -7.57
N MET A 877 -4.46 23.96 -7.84
CA MET A 877 -3.44 23.16 -7.16
C MET A 877 -2.01 23.65 -7.44
N PRO A 878 -1.03 23.44 -6.53
CA PRO A 878 0.31 24.00 -6.67
C PRO A 878 1.12 23.44 -7.85
N GLY A 879 1.48 24.31 -8.80
CA GLY A 879 2.36 23.97 -9.93
C GLY A 879 3.85 24.25 -9.64
N ILE A 880 4.74 23.89 -10.57
CA ILE A 880 6.19 24.17 -10.45
C ILE A 880 6.54 25.51 -11.11
N VAL A 881 7.11 26.46 -10.36
CA VAL A 881 7.68 27.70 -10.89
C VAL A 881 9.09 27.45 -11.41
N LYS A 882 9.30 27.72 -12.70
CA LYS A 882 10.65 27.88 -13.27
C LYS A 882 11.16 29.29 -12.95
N ASN A 883 12.16 29.39 -12.08
CA ASN A 883 12.76 30.67 -11.70
C ASN A 883 13.48 31.31 -12.90
N SER A 884 13.03 32.49 -13.34
CA SER A 884 13.58 33.24 -14.48
C SER A 884 14.94 33.92 -14.21
N GLY A 885 15.73 33.39 -13.30
CA GLY A 885 17.05 33.85 -12.90
C GLY A 885 17.90 32.66 -12.44
N GLY A 886 19.15 32.59 -12.89
CA GLY A 886 19.93 31.34 -12.92
C GLY A 886 20.24 30.69 -11.57
N ASN A 887 20.43 29.36 -11.61
CA ASN A 887 20.91 28.49 -10.53
C ASN A 887 20.11 28.47 -9.20
N ALA A 888 18.90 29.00 -9.17
CA ALA A 888 17.92 28.66 -8.13
C ALA A 888 17.22 27.33 -8.48
N PRO A 889 17.00 26.41 -7.51
CA PRO A 889 16.19 25.22 -7.75
C PRO A 889 14.74 25.58 -8.11
N PRO A 890 13.99 24.67 -8.77
CA PRO A 890 12.56 24.87 -9.01
C PRO A 890 11.80 24.97 -7.68
N SER A 891 10.85 25.90 -7.61
CA SER A 891 10.07 26.17 -6.40
C SER A 891 8.58 25.92 -6.67
N ILE A 892 7.88 25.28 -5.74
CA ILE A 892 6.46 24.98 -5.89
C ILE A 892 5.64 26.25 -5.62
N ASP A 893 4.67 26.55 -6.48
CA ASP A 893 3.76 27.68 -6.31
C ASP A 893 2.60 27.37 -5.36
N THR A 894 2.80 27.60 -4.07
CA THR A 894 1.68 27.54 -3.12
C THR A 894 0.78 28.79 -3.18
N LYS A 895 0.99 29.75 -4.10
CA LYS A 895 0.09 30.90 -4.32
C LYS A 895 -1.18 30.49 -5.07
N SER A 896 -1.08 29.57 -6.03
CA SER A 896 -2.23 29.15 -6.85
C SER A 896 -3.46 28.78 -5.99
N CYS A 897 -3.27 28.05 -4.88
CA CYS A 897 -4.32 27.70 -3.93
C CYS A 897 -5.13 28.90 -3.41
N ILE A 898 -4.49 30.05 -3.18
CA ILE A 898 -5.12 31.26 -2.64
C ILE A 898 -5.59 32.25 -3.72
N ALA A 899 -5.37 31.99 -5.00
CA ALA A 899 -5.55 32.97 -6.08
C ALA A 899 -6.98 33.56 -6.20
N ASN A 900 -8.00 32.86 -5.70
CA ASN A 900 -9.39 33.31 -5.71
C ASN A 900 -9.90 33.82 -4.33
N LEU A 901 -9.02 34.05 -3.35
CA LEU A 901 -9.39 34.51 -2.00
C LEU A 901 -8.94 35.95 -1.70
N ARG A 902 -9.84 36.92 -1.90
CA ARG A 902 -9.67 38.29 -1.40
C ARG A 902 -9.97 38.37 0.09
N THR A 903 -8.95 38.25 0.93
CA THR A 903 -9.04 38.52 2.38
C THR A 903 -7.89 39.39 2.87
N ASN A 904 -8.21 40.63 3.22
CA ASN A 904 -7.35 41.49 4.02
C ASN A 904 -7.93 41.55 5.44
N SER A 905 -7.15 41.11 6.43
CA SER A 905 -7.46 41.24 7.86
C SER A 905 -6.15 41.38 8.61
N PHE A 906 -6.03 42.36 9.49
CA PHE A 906 -4.77 42.74 10.12
C PHE A 906 -4.97 42.96 11.63
N VAL A 907 -4.00 42.50 12.42
CA VAL A 907 -4.01 42.73 13.88
C VAL A 907 -3.89 44.23 14.16
N GLY A 908 -4.72 44.75 15.07
CA GLY A 908 -4.70 46.16 15.47
C GLY A 908 -5.45 47.13 14.55
N THR A 909 -6.18 46.65 13.53
CA THR A 909 -7.02 47.52 12.68
C THR A 909 -8.47 47.67 13.16
N GLU A 910 -8.81 47.19 14.35
CA GLU A 910 -10.16 47.28 14.92
C GLU A 910 -10.65 48.74 14.97
N GLY A 911 -11.83 48.96 14.40
CA GLY A 911 -12.58 50.22 14.50
C GLY A 911 -13.94 49.97 15.13
N GLN A 912 -14.57 51.01 15.68
CA GLN A 912 -15.82 50.94 16.43
C GLN A 912 -16.98 50.20 15.72
N ASN A 913 -16.94 50.11 14.39
CA ASN A 913 -17.88 49.37 13.56
C ASN A 913 -17.14 48.59 12.46
N ARG A 914 -17.78 47.55 11.90
CA ARG A 914 -17.22 46.70 10.83
C ARG A 914 -16.67 47.50 9.64
N ASN A 915 -17.36 48.57 9.23
CA ASN A 915 -16.94 49.44 8.12
C ASN A 915 -15.71 50.30 8.47
N ALA A 916 -15.57 50.71 9.74
CA ALA A 916 -14.36 51.40 10.22
C ALA A 916 -13.17 50.44 10.26
N THR A 917 -13.38 49.19 10.75
CA THR A 917 -12.36 48.13 10.70
C THR A 917 -11.91 47.86 9.26
N PHE A 918 -12.84 47.73 8.31
CA PHE A 918 -12.49 47.54 6.89
C PHE A 918 -11.77 48.76 6.28
N SER A 919 -12.13 49.97 6.70
CA SER A 919 -11.44 51.20 6.28
C SER A 919 -10.00 51.25 6.82
N ASN A 920 -9.79 50.90 8.09
CA ASN A 920 -8.47 50.78 8.70
C ASN A 920 -7.61 49.71 8.01
N ILE A 921 -8.20 48.54 7.70
CA ILE A 921 -7.54 47.45 6.97
C ILE A 921 -7.00 47.95 5.62
N LEU A 922 -7.77 48.74 4.88
CA LEU A 922 -7.37 49.25 3.57
C LEU A 922 -6.41 50.44 3.64
N ARG A 923 -6.59 51.36 4.60
CA ARG A 923 -5.93 52.69 4.59
C ARG A 923 -4.77 52.87 5.57
N ASN A 924 -4.74 52.14 6.68
CA ASN A 924 -3.77 52.40 7.75
C ASN A 924 -2.52 51.53 7.56
N ASP A 925 -1.34 52.15 7.65
CA ASP A 925 -0.06 51.43 7.67
C ASP A 925 0.18 50.65 8.96
N VAL A 926 1.11 49.69 8.91
CA VAL A 926 1.48 48.88 10.07
C VAL A 926 2.30 49.70 11.06
N TYR A 927 1.66 50.12 12.15
CA TYR A 927 2.33 50.73 13.29
C TYR A 927 3.14 49.68 14.08
N PHE A 928 4.31 50.08 14.57
CA PHE A 928 5.17 49.27 15.43
C PHE A 928 5.45 50.07 16.71
N PRO A 929 5.11 49.55 17.91
CA PRO A 929 5.40 50.24 19.17
C PRO A 929 6.90 50.53 19.34
N GLU A 930 7.23 51.72 19.83
CA GLU A 930 8.63 52.14 20.05
C GLU A 930 9.35 51.29 21.11
N THR A 931 8.58 50.74 22.07
CA THR A 931 9.05 49.79 23.09
C THR A 931 9.39 48.39 22.53
N ALA A 932 9.09 48.11 21.26
CA ALA A 932 9.42 46.83 20.64
C ALA A 932 10.84 46.82 20.05
N HIS A 933 11.77 46.22 20.80
CA HIS A 933 13.17 45.95 20.42
C HIS A 933 13.37 44.98 19.23
N ALA A 934 12.37 44.85 18.33
CA ALA A 934 12.47 44.07 17.10
C ALA A 934 13.35 44.79 16.07
N GLN A 935 14.27 44.06 15.44
CA GLN A 935 15.18 44.56 14.42
C GLN A 935 14.43 44.99 13.15
N GLN A 936 15.09 45.81 12.33
CA GLN A 936 14.54 46.26 11.05
C GLN A 936 14.26 45.10 10.08
N VAL A 937 14.90 43.93 10.26
CA VAL A 937 14.65 42.72 9.46
C VAL A 937 13.27 42.12 9.78
N SER A 938 12.90 41.95 11.06
CA SER A 938 11.54 41.58 11.47
C SER A 938 10.50 42.61 11.03
N LYS A 939 10.77 43.90 11.23
CA LYS A 939 9.87 44.99 10.80
C LYS A 939 9.70 45.01 9.26
N SER A 940 10.70 44.59 8.50
CA SER A 940 10.63 44.39 7.04
C SER A 940 9.76 43.18 6.64
N LEU A 941 9.92 42.03 7.33
CA LEU A 941 9.10 40.84 7.07
C LEU A 941 7.60 41.15 7.26
N ILE A 942 7.25 41.74 8.41
CA ILE A 942 5.86 42.07 8.75
C ILE A 942 5.27 43.06 7.73
N ARG A 943 5.98 44.16 7.40
CA ARG A 943 5.50 45.13 6.38
C ARG A 943 5.24 44.50 5.01
N LYS A 944 6.04 43.51 4.59
CA LYS A 944 5.87 42.83 3.29
C LYS A 944 4.77 41.77 3.30
N LEU A 945 4.56 41.07 4.43
CA LEU A 945 3.43 40.15 4.61
C LEU A 945 2.09 40.89 4.67
N LEU A 946 2.05 42.07 5.30
CA LEU A 946 0.83 42.87 5.46
C LEU A 946 0.65 43.95 4.37
N PHE A 947 1.38 43.82 3.25
CA PHE A 947 1.35 44.81 2.16
C PHE A 947 -0.02 44.85 1.47
N LYS A 948 -0.59 46.04 1.26
CA LYS A 948 -1.99 46.21 0.81
C LYS A 948 -2.25 45.63 -0.59
N ASP A 949 -1.33 45.87 -1.52
CA ASP A 949 -1.39 45.33 -2.88
C ASP A 949 -1.03 43.83 -2.89
N GLU A 950 -2.03 43.00 -3.21
CA GLU A 950 -1.95 41.54 -3.23
C GLU A 950 -0.87 41.03 -4.20
N ASN A 951 -0.58 41.75 -5.29
CA ASN A 951 0.44 41.38 -6.29
C ASN A 951 1.86 41.84 -5.92
N LYS A 952 2.02 42.57 -4.81
CA LYS A 952 3.32 43.00 -4.26
C LYS A 952 3.59 42.46 -2.85
N ARG A 953 2.62 41.74 -2.27
CA ARG A 953 2.72 41.07 -0.96
C ARG A 953 3.75 39.93 -1.00
N LEU A 954 4.43 39.67 0.12
CA LEU A 954 5.32 38.50 0.22
C LEU A 954 4.49 37.21 0.13
N GLY A 955 4.89 36.27 -0.73
CA GLY A 955 4.09 35.09 -1.08
C GLY A 955 3.27 35.22 -2.36
N SER A 956 3.31 36.37 -3.05
CA SER A 956 2.54 36.63 -4.27
C SER A 956 3.17 36.11 -5.57
N LYS A 957 4.33 35.45 -5.53
CA LYS A 957 5.00 34.88 -6.73
C LYS A 957 5.21 33.37 -6.67
N ALA A 958 5.62 32.85 -5.51
CA ALA A 958 5.90 31.43 -5.29
C ALA A 958 5.46 30.96 -3.89
N GLY A 959 4.43 31.60 -3.33
CA GLY A 959 3.80 31.19 -2.07
C GLY A 959 4.78 31.13 -0.88
N ALA A 960 4.83 29.99 -0.19
CA ALA A 960 5.73 29.76 0.94
C ALA A 960 7.21 30.02 0.60
N SER A 961 7.63 29.73 -0.64
CA SER A 961 9.01 29.90 -1.11
C SER A 961 9.49 31.36 -1.00
N ASP A 962 8.64 32.33 -1.34
CA ASP A 962 8.96 33.77 -1.20
C ASP A 962 9.22 34.15 0.26
N VAL A 963 8.43 33.57 1.17
CA VAL A 963 8.51 33.86 2.61
C VAL A 963 9.78 33.26 3.20
N LYS A 964 10.09 32.00 2.85
CA LYS A 964 11.33 31.31 3.24
C LYS A 964 12.60 32.02 2.76
N ALA A 965 12.55 32.64 1.57
CA ALA A 965 13.66 33.40 0.99
C ALA A 965 13.89 34.78 1.66
N HIS A 966 13.02 35.23 2.57
CA HIS A 966 13.20 36.52 3.25
C HIS A 966 14.42 36.50 4.18
N ALA A 967 15.17 37.60 4.23
CA ALA A 967 16.42 37.74 5.00
C ALA A 967 16.30 37.40 6.51
N PHE A 968 15.09 37.43 7.07
CA PHE A 968 14.79 36.98 8.43
C PHE A 968 15.13 35.50 8.66
N PHE A 969 14.93 34.65 7.65
CA PHE A 969 15.15 33.20 7.70
C PHE A 969 16.50 32.77 7.08
N LYS A 970 17.42 33.70 6.79
CA LYS A 970 18.67 33.41 6.04
C LYS A 970 19.53 32.28 6.62
N ASN A 971 19.47 32.06 7.94
CA ASN A 971 20.24 31.04 8.65
C ASN A 971 19.37 29.83 9.10
N THR A 972 18.10 29.77 8.69
CA THR A 972 17.14 28.74 9.13
C THR A 972 17.36 27.42 8.38
N GLN A 973 17.70 26.36 9.12
CA GLN A 973 17.90 25.02 8.57
C GLN A 973 16.57 24.27 8.45
N TRP A 974 15.77 24.62 7.44
CA TRP A 974 14.39 24.11 7.25
C TRP A 974 14.23 22.59 7.37
N ALA A 975 15.15 21.81 6.78
CA ALA A 975 15.12 20.33 6.85
C ALA A 975 15.47 19.75 8.24
N LEU A 976 15.99 20.57 9.17
CA LEU A 976 16.44 20.14 10.51
C LEU A 976 15.63 20.76 11.66
N LEU A 977 14.56 21.52 11.38
CA LEU A 977 13.70 22.16 12.39
C LEU A 977 13.22 21.17 13.46
N ARG A 978 12.85 19.96 13.05
CA ARG A 978 12.40 18.86 13.92
C ARG A 978 13.50 18.25 14.82
N HIS A 979 14.76 18.58 14.56
CA HIS A 979 15.92 18.10 15.32
C HIS A 979 16.64 19.21 16.10
N THR A 980 16.28 20.46 15.87
CA THR A 980 16.71 21.61 16.69
C THR A 980 15.87 21.75 17.96
N THR A 981 16.51 22.05 19.09
CA THR A 981 15.86 22.16 20.41
C THR A 981 14.93 23.39 20.52
N PRO A 982 13.64 23.24 20.87
CA PRO A 982 12.72 24.37 20.94
C PRO A 982 13.01 25.41 22.04
N PRO A 983 12.78 26.72 21.79
CA PRO A 983 12.96 27.80 22.77
C PRO A 983 12.02 27.81 24.00
N ILE A 984 10.99 26.95 24.01
CA ILE A 984 10.06 26.76 25.13
C ILE A 984 9.95 25.26 25.37
N ILE A 985 10.55 24.79 26.46
CA ILE A 985 10.31 23.44 26.96
C ILE A 985 9.15 23.55 27.98
N PRO A 986 7.98 22.92 27.73
CA PRO A 986 6.87 22.98 28.67
C PRO A 986 7.21 22.33 30.02
N LYS A 987 6.42 22.65 31.05
CA LYS A 987 6.57 21.96 32.34
C LYS A 987 6.19 20.49 32.18
N GLN A 988 7.12 19.61 32.54
CA GLN A 988 6.85 18.17 32.68
C GLN A 988 5.74 17.95 33.71
N SER A 989 4.86 17.00 33.42
CA SER A 989 3.71 16.65 34.24
C SER A 989 3.33 15.19 34.00
N TYR A 990 2.50 14.60 34.86
CA TYR A 990 2.10 13.18 34.73
C TYR A 990 0.98 12.97 33.69
N GLY A 991 0.79 13.93 32.78
CA GLY A 991 -0.24 13.92 31.73
C GLY A 991 -1.66 14.22 32.25
N THR A 992 -2.15 13.47 33.24
CA THR A 992 -3.53 13.55 33.74
C THR A 992 -3.85 14.84 34.50
N ASP A 993 -2.83 15.47 35.10
CA ASP A 993 -2.91 16.73 35.83
C ASP A 993 -3.15 17.95 34.91
N ALA A 994 -2.68 17.88 33.66
CA ALA A 994 -2.77 18.90 32.64
C ALA A 994 -2.37 20.30 33.14
N VAL A 995 -1.20 20.41 33.77
CA VAL A 995 -0.68 21.64 34.41
C VAL A 995 -0.62 22.83 33.44
N ASN A 996 -0.30 22.55 32.17
CA ASN A 996 -0.17 23.56 31.13
C ASN A 996 -1.52 24.02 30.53
N PHE A 997 -2.65 23.42 30.95
CA PHE A 997 -4.02 23.86 30.59
C PHE A 997 -4.69 24.68 31.71
N ARG A 998 -5.68 25.51 31.34
CA ARG A 998 -6.42 26.33 32.31
C ARG A 998 -7.34 25.43 33.16
N ASN A 999 -7.51 25.74 34.44
CA ASN A 999 -8.51 25.06 35.26
C ASN A 999 -9.89 25.66 34.97
N ILE A 1000 -10.68 24.95 34.15
CA ILE A 1000 -12.04 25.33 33.76
C ILE A 1000 -13.02 24.52 34.62
N GLN A 1001 -13.88 25.20 35.39
CA GLN A 1001 -14.99 24.54 36.08
C GLN A 1001 -16.07 24.10 35.07
N GLU A 1002 -16.55 22.87 35.20
CA GLU A 1002 -17.61 22.33 34.35
C GLU A 1002 -18.99 22.64 34.93
N SER A 1003 -19.83 23.34 34.17
CA SER A 1003 -21.17 23.76 34.61
C SER A 1003 -22.25 22.67 34.52
N VAL A 1004 -22.03 21.66 33.67
CA VAL A 1004 -22.87 20.47 33.49
C VAL A 1004 -21.96 19.32 33.07
N SER A 1005 -21.95 18.25 33.85
CA SER A 1005 -21.20 17.02 33.56
C SER A 1005 -21.78 16.29 32.36
N LEU A 1006 -21.02 16.23 31.26
CA LEU A 1006 -21.23 15.19 30.25
C LEU A 1006 -20.86 13.84 30.88
N ASP A 1007 -21.87 12.97 31.01
CA ASP A 1007 -21.69 11.52 31.22
C ASP A 1007 -21.55 10.87 29.85
N MET A 1008 -20.52 10.03 29.70
CA MET A 1008 -20.17 9.36 28.44
C MET A 1008 -20.58 7.89 28.44
N GLU A 1009 -21.04 7.32 29.58
CA GLU A 1009 -21.33 5.89 29.70
C GLU A 1009 -22.75 5.51 29.25
N CYS A 1010 -23.62 6.50 29.06
CA CYS A 1010 -24.96 6.34 28.49
C CYS A 1010 -24.99 6.50 26.95
N ASP A 1011 -23.95 7.08 26.33
CA ASP A 1011 -23.90 7.35 24.89
C ASP A 1011 -23.70 6.06 24.07
N LYS A 1012 -24.69 5.71 23.23
CA LYS A 1012 -24.57 4.59 22.28
C LYS A 1012 -23.97 5.06 20.95
N ILE A 1013 -23.12 4.22 20.36
CA ILE A 1013 -22.66 4.40 18.98
C ILE A 1013 -23.86 4.22 18.05
N VAL A 1014 -24.04 5.13 17.09
CA VAL A 1014 -25.05 4.98 16.03
C VAL A 1014 -24.34 4.52 14.76
N VAL A 1015 -24.72 3.33 14.29
CA VAL A 1015 -24.09 2.65 13.14
C VAL A 1015 -24.88 2.87 11.86
N GLU A 1016 -26.21 2.87 11.94
CA GLU A 1016 -27.14 3.11 10.83
C GLU A 1016 -28.32 3.96 11.34
N ILE A 1017 -28.85 4.86 10.50
CA ILE A 1017 -30.11 5.59 10.70
C ILE A 1017 -30.88 5.50 9.38
N ASN A 1018 -32.18 5.18 9.42
CA ASN A 1018 -33.03 5.22 8.23
C ASN A 1018 -33.53 6.65 7.97
N GLY A 1019 -32.86 7.37 7.07
CA GLY A 1019 -33.24 8.71 6.60
C GLY A 1019 -32.03 9.61 6.38
N GLU A 1020 -32.18 10.69 5.60
CA GLU A 1020 -31.09 11.60 5.21
C GLU A 1020 -30.33 12.19 6.42
N ASN A 1021 -29.22 11.57 6.81
CA ASN A 1021 -28.38 12.02 7.91
C ASN A 1021 -27.09 12.65 7.37
N PRO A 1022 -26.91 13.99 7.43
CA PRO A 1022 -25.74 14.69 6.90
C PRO A 1022 -24.44 14.46 7.70
N PHE A 1023 -24.40 13.40 8.51
CA PHE A 1023 -23.26 12.94 9.29
C PHE A 1023 -22.93 11.45 9.06
N GLU A 1024 -23.55 10.74 8.10
CA GLU A 1024 -23.29 9.31 7.87
C GLU A 1024 -21.80 9.00 7.65
N GLU A 1025 -21.11 9.81 6.85
CA GLU A 1025 -19.68 9.63 6.56
C GLU A 1025 -18.74 10.00 7.72
N PHE A 1026 -19.27 10.49 8.86
CA PHE A 1026 -18.45 10.96 9.99
C PHE A 1026 -17.71 9.82 10.74
N ASN A 1027 -18.10 8.55 10.57
CA ASN A 1027 -17.46 7.43 11.26
C ASN A 1027 -16.18 6.96 10.53
N SER A 1028 -14.99 7.27 11.06
CA SER A 1028 -13.72 6.76 10.49
C SER A 1028 -12.60 6.57 11.52
N VAL A 1029 -11.77 5.53 11.30
CA VAL A 1029 -10.49 5.31 12.01
C VAL A 1029 -9.33 5.75 11.12
N THR A 1030 -8.38 6.48 11.68
CA THR A 1030 -7.06 6.71 11.06
C THR A 1030 -6.06 5.75 11.69
N LEU A 1031 -5.80 4.60 11.06
CA LEU A 1031 -4.72 3.72 11.51
C LEU A 1031 -3.38 4.32 11.12
N HIS A 1032 -2.69 4.94 12.08
CA HIS A 1032 -1.24 5.08 12.04
C HIS A 1032 -0.63 3.80 12.63
N HIS A 1033 0.38 3.23 11.97
CA HIS A 1033 1.27 2.29 12.64
C HIS A 1033 2.10 3.06 13.68
N ASP A 1034 1.77 2.93 14.95
CA ASP A 1034 2.72 3.21 16.02
C ASP A 1034 3.81 2.13 15.94
N GLY A 1035 4.90 2.47 15.26
CA GLY A 1035 6.10 1.63 15.21
C GLY A 1035 6.89 1.79 16.50
N ASP A 1036 6.39 1.17 17.57
CA ASP A 1036 7.09 0.71 18.79
C ASP A 1036 6.02 0.09 19.74
N ASP A 1037 5.69 -1.19 19.53
CA ASP A 1037 5.17 -2.02 20.63
C ASP A 1037 6.36 -2.38 21.54
N ASP A 1038 6.20 -2.26 22.86
CA ASP A 1038 7.30 -2.44 23.84
C ASP A 1038 7.84 -3.89 23.86
N VAL A 1039 8.85 -4.16 23.02
CA VAL A 1039 9.73 -5.32 23.17
C VAL A 1039 10.90 -4.93 24.06
N GLU A 1040 10.80 -5.26 25.35
CA GLU A 1040 11.92 -5.16 26.30
C GLU A 1040 13.05 -6.14 25.93
N ILE A 1041 13.90 -5.76 24.97
CA ILE A 1041 15.19 -6.42 24.76
C ILE A 1041 16.13 -5.98 25.89
N TYR A 1042 16.08 -6.74 26.98
CA TYR A 1042 17.17 -6.77 27.95
C TYR A 1042 18.49 -7.17 27.25
N ILE A 1043 19.57 -6.50 27.64
CA ILE A 1043 20.96 -6.76 27.21
C ILE A 1043 21.53 -7.92 28.03
#